data_AF-A0A9W6JKP6-F1
#
_entry.id   AF-A0A9W6JKP6-F1
#
_cell.length_a   1.000
_cell.length_b   1.000
_cell.length_c   1.000
_cell.angle_alpha   90.00
_cell.angle_beta   90.00
_cell.angle_gamma   90.00
#
_symmetry.space_group_name_H-M   'P 1'
#
loop_
_entity.id
_entity.type
_entity.pdbx_description
1 polymer ?
#
loop_
_entity_poly.entity_id
_entity_poly.type
_entity_poly.pdbx_seq_one_letter_code
_entity_poly.pdbx_strand_id
1 'polypeptide(L)'
;MSRTLFILTSPLQANHARQYADHAALDRDACWVALVKSRLETDNERTRQALAAAGFRHVREFEPLVKSGSAPMSKEGKAHTTAIKEYDDFVSRRAFVQRVSDFYSVVDPNFDRVVLGDYRPVSYRQFLAPLDLGKTECVLLDDGSVSQAVMAFRESKKNVKEIFRATPFKGASVKGPDPLKYPDPSHLSYFTIYRGRLADGDAIIPNTYYDRFLEGGEPTVLNEIWIAGCSHVENAITSEASYLAACQAARRLAPEKKCVYLPHRREDPAKVRKMAFIIGAEVRASEGIEALVAGRRETPVILASFGSTVLDTLSRMVGKVTSCVLIAPPASYFLGARQEHIETIVQANLRDNDHVIGVLTDDPNAVTRWRAVAVERPGRAVEAEEVPAASTSAMRAIALSRLENIVEEPQPDGSRLLLEVPVNGLHRYQIADLTIGRSQPSFLAFRICGEGRFEVRLRVALASDRNIFAECDVNLDGSNSTERFKDGIRLVAASYVDSERKATISLLVSTDKPGAYVVQVIHRIDPIVRSSFMVGNPDIGTSLPPQTERKSSAVALADGDTLLQIAPGDNLISVLRLTIGSKAFDVVLTSAVKTYDDDLEDHVALAAGWGKLHYVRPAASHVLNRALRVLVKRTDNTIVIETTVDRLTIAQVGSNEPKIGAAVLNPYTGERILVEVANSVGLSSVGEGYSAAY
;
A
#
# COMPACT_ATOMS: atom_id res chain seq x y z
N MET A 1 15.67 -29.76 35.68
CA MET A 1 15.27 -28.38 35.31
C MET A 1 14.66 -28.46 33.93
N SER A 2 13.54 -27.77 33.70
CA SER A 2 12.85 -27.86 32.42
C SER A 2 13.64 -27.13 31.33
N ARG A 3 13.94 -27.80 30.22
CA ARG A 3 14.65 -27.22 29.08
C ARG A 3 13.67 -26.54 28.16
N THR A 4 13.86 -25.24 27.93
CA THR A 4 13.00 -24.42 27.08
C THR A 4 13.78 -23.80 25.93
N LEU A 5 13.23 -23.89 24.72
CA LEU A 5 13.71 -23.18 23.53
C LEU A 5 12.75 -22.04 23.18
N PHE A 6 13.27 -20.83 23.08
CA PHE A 6 12.55 -19.67 22.54
C PHE A 6 12.95 -19.43 21.09
N ILE A 7 11.98 -19.23 20.19
CA ILE A 7 12.20 -18.87 18.78
C ILE A 7 11.59 -17.49 18.57
N LEU A 8 12.45 -16.48 18.44
CA LEU A 8 12.07 -15.07 18.51
C LEU A 8 12.55 -14.31 17.29
N THR A 9 11.84 -13.25 16.92
CA THR A 9 12.13 -12.44 15.71
C THR A 9 12.08 -10.94 15.93
N SER A 10 11.60 -10.50 17.08
CA SER A 10 11.36 -9.08 17.32
C SER A 10 11.63 -8.70 18.78
N PRO A 11 11.86 -7.40 19.05
CA PRO A 11 12.01 -6.92 20.42
C PRO A 11 10.75 -7.16 21.27
N LEU A 12 9.57 -7.11 20.64
CA LEU A 12 8.29 -7.38 21.31
C LEU A 12 8.25 -8.83 21.82
N GLN A 13 8.60 -9.78 20.96
CA GLN A 13 8.66 -11.20 21.33
C GLN A 13 9.72 -11.46 22.41
N ALA A 14 10.85 -10.76 22.42
CA ALA A 14 11.83 -10.84 23.51
C ALA A 14 11.26 -10.35 24.86
N ASN A 15 10.50 -9.25 24.86
CA ASN A 15 9.82 -8.78 26.06
C ASN A 15 8.76 -9.78 26.56
N HIS A 16 7.97 -10.36 25.66
CA HIS A 16 6.98 -11.38 26.04
C HIS A 16 7.62 -12.70 26.45
N ALA A 17 8.78 -13.06 25.88
CA ALA A 17 9.57 -14.20 26.34
C ALA A 17 10.04 -14.03 27.78
N ARG A 18 10.47 -12.82 28.16
CA ARG A 18 10.80 -12.48 29.55
C ARG A 18 9.59 -12.67 30.47
N GLN A 19 8.43 -12.13 30.08
CA GLN A 19 7.18 -12.24 30.83
C GLN A 19 6.73 -13.69 31.00
N TYR A 20 6.83 -14.49 29.93
CA TYR A 20 6.52 -15.92 29.98
C TYR A 20 7.48 -16.68 30.90
N ALA A 21 8.78 -16.38 30.81
CA ALA A 21 9.78 -16.98 31.69
C ALA A 21 9.52 -16.66 33.17
N ASP A 22 9.12 -15.43 33.49
CA ASP A 22 8.69 -15.05 34.86
C ASP A 22 7.44 -15.82 35.27
N HIS A 23 6.42 -15.86 34.40
CA HIS A 23 5.15 -16.54 34.67
C HIS A 23 5.36 -18.04 34.96
N ALA A 24 6.17 -18.70 34.15
CA ALA A 24 6.46 -20.13 34.24
C ALA A 24 7.62 -20.47 35.19
N ALA A 25 8.14 -19.47 35.94
CA ALA A 25 9.28 -19.59 36.84
C ALA A 25 10.48 -20.32 36.22
N LEU A 26 10.80 -19.98 34.95
CA LEU A 26 11.89 -20.59 34.21
C LEU A 26 13.24 -20.03 34.64
N ASP A 27 14.21 -20.93 34.79
CA ASP A 27 15.62 -20.55 34.88
C ASP A 27 16.11 -20.12 33.48
N ARG A 28 16.32 -18.82 33.30
CA ARG A 28 16.74 -18.23 32.02
C ARG A 28 18.15 -18.64 31.62
N ASP A 29 19.00 -19.01 32.58
CA ASP A 29 20.34 -19.52 32.30
C ASP A 29 20.27 -20.95 31.72
N ALA A 30 19.16 -21.67 31.93
CA ALA A 30 18.91 -22.98 31.31
C ALA A 30 18.11 -22.90 29.99
N CYS A 31 17.69 -21.70 29.58
CA CYS A 31 16.89 -21.47 28.37
C CYS A 31 17.77 -21.18 27.15
N TRP A 32 17.36 -21.69 25.99
CA TRP A 32 17.99 -21.38 24.71
C TRP A 32 17.13 -20.43 23.89
N VAL A 33 17.75 -19.52 23.14
CA VAL A 33 17.06 -18.59 22.25
C VAL A 33 17.61 -18.74 20.83
N ALA A 34 16.73 -19.11 19.90
CA ALA A 34 16.95 -19.01 18.46
C ALA A 34 16.38 -17.67 17.96
N LEU A 35 17.25 -16.67 17.80
CA LEU A 35 16.88 -15.36 17.28
C LEU A 35 16.92 -15.38 15.74
N VAL A 36 15.76 -15.43 15.10
CA VAL A 36 15.65 -15.30 13.63
C VAL A 36 15.66 -13.82 13.29
N LYS A 37 16.75 -13.37 12.66
CA LYS A 37 16.99 -11.96 12.36
C LYS A 37 15.92 -11.38 11.44
N SER A 38 15.59 -10.12 11.68
CA SER A 38 14.87 -9.29 10.75
C SER A 38 15.81 -8.75 9.67
N ARG A 39 15.24 -8.19 8.59
CA ARG A 39 16.02 -7.50 7.55
C ARG A 39 16.60 -6.15 8.01
N LEU A 40 16.12 -5.61 9.13
CA LEU A 40 16.52 -4.32 9.66
C LEU A 40 17.47 -4.56 10.84
N GLU A 41 18.73 -4.16 10.70
CA GLU A 41 19.73 -4.39 11.75
C GLU A 41 19.39 -3.64 13.05
N THR A 42 18.71 -2.50 12.95
CA THR A 42 18.22 -1.76 14.13
C THR A 42 17.19 -2.54 14.94
N ASP A 43 16.35 -3.37 14.31
CA ASP A 43 15.42 -4.24 15.03
C ASP A 43 16.16 -5.45 15.65
N ASN A 44 17.22 -5.95 15.01
CA ASN A 44 18.06 -7.03 15.54
C ASN A 44 18.82 -6.57 16.80
N GLU A 45 19.46 -5.40 16.74
CA GLU A 45 20.16 -4.78 17.86
C GLU A 45 19.24 -4.60 19.08
N ARG A 46 18.06 -4.04 18.88
CA ARG A 46 17.06 -3.88 19.95
C ARG A 46 16.62 -5.22 20.53
N THR A 47 16.49 -6.25 19.70
CA THR A 47 16.12 -7.58 20.17
C THR A 47 17.24 -8.17 21.03
N ARG A 48 18.50 -8.03 20.62
CA ARG A 48 19.67 -8.42 21.42
C ARG A 48 19.70 -7.69 22.77
N GLN A 49 19.47 -6.38 22.77
CA GLN A 49 19.42 -5.58 24.00
C GLN A 49 18.29 -6.04 24.93
N ALA A 50 17.09 -6.28 24.39
CA ALA A 50 15.96 -6.79 25.17
C ALA A 50 16.23 -8.18 25.76
N LEU A 51 16.87 -9.08 25.01
CA LEU A 51 17.26 -10.41 25.49
C LEU A 51 18.34 -10.36 26.57
N ALA A 52 19.35 -9.50 26.39
CA ALA A 52 20.38 -9.28 27.39
C ALA A 52 19.81 -8.70 28.68
N ALA A 53 18.94 -7.68 28.58
CA ALA A 53 18.24 -7.09 29.73
C ALA A 53 17.29 -8.08 30.42
N ALA A 54 16.74 -9.04 29.68
CA ALA A 54 15.94 -10.13 30.22
C ALA A 54 16.77 -11.25 30.86
N GLY A 55 18.10 -11.26 30.69
CA GLY A 55 18.99 -12.27 31.28
C GLY A 55 19.10 -13.58 30.49
N PHE A 56 18.75 -13.60 29.21
CA PHE A 56 18.98 -14.78 28.37
C PHE A 56 20.44 -14.86 27.94
N ARG A 57 21.15 -15.93 28.34
CA ARG A 57 22.59 -16.10 28.02
C ARG A 57 22.87 -16.91 26.75
N HIS A 58 22.00 -17.86 26.42
CA HIS A 58 22.23 -18.78 25.30
C HIS A 58 21.47 -18.35 24.05
N VAL A 59 21.96 -17.30 23.39
CA VAL A 59 21.37 -16.78 22.15
C VAL A 59 22.15 -17.29 20.93
N ARG A 60 21.43 -17.81 19.94
CA ARG A 60 21.93 -18.19 18.61
C ARG A 60 21.13 -17.46 17.55
N GLU A 61 21.84 -16.75 16.68
CA GLU A 61 21.22 -15.98 15.61
C GLU A 61 21.09 -16.79 14.32
N PHE A 62 20.00 -16.55 13.59
CA PHE A 62 19.70 -17.19 12.32
C PHE A 62 19.34 -16.14 11.29
N GLU A 63 19.97 -16.20 10.13
CA GLU A 63 19.53 -15.41 8.97
C GLU A 63 18.12 -15.87 8.54
N PRO A 64 17.21 -14.92 8.25
CA PRO A 64 15.86 -15.25 7.84
C PRO A 64 15.86 -16.02 6.53
N LEU A 65 14.80 -16.81 6.29
CA LEU A 65 14.59 -17.42 4.98
C LEU A 65 14.25 -16.32 3.96
N VAL A 66 15.18 -15.99 3.06
CA VAL A 66 15.01 -14.94 2.05
C VAL A 66 14.52 -15.55 0.73
N LYS A 67 13.53 -14.91 0.10
CA LYS A 67 13.11 -15.20 -1.29
C LYS A 67 14.24 -14.80 -2.24
N SER A 68 14.72 -15.73 -3.07
CA SER A 68 15.65 -15.37 -4.15
C SER A 68 14.95 -14.40 -5.11
N GLY A 69 15.65 -13.35 -5.53
CA GLY A 69 15.10 -12.30 -6.39
C GLY A 69 14.47 -11.09 -5.71
N SER A 70 14.77 -10.82 -4.43
CA SER A 70 14.62 -9.45 -3.88
C SER A 70 15.76 -8.51 -4.29
N ALA A 71 16.80 -9.02 -4.96
CA ALA A 71 17.74 -8.17 -5.68
C ALA A 71 17.07 -7.63 -6.96
N PRO A 72 17.19 -6.33 -7.28
CA PRO A 72 16.58 -5.76 -8.49
C PRO A 72 17.13 -6.48 -9.73
N MET A 73 16.27 -7.21 -10.44
CA MET A 73 16.68 -7.87 -11.68
C MET A 73 16.88 -6.83 -12.79
N SER A 74 18.03 -6.88 -13.47
CA SER A 74 18.22 -6.16 -14.72
C SER A 74 17.23 -6.68 -15.79
N LYS A 75 16.77 -5.78 -16.67
CA LYS A 75 15.66 -6.04 -17.60
C LYS A 75 15.96 -7.10 -18.69
N GLU A 76 17.20 -7.54 -18.85
CA GLU A 76 17.66 -8.33 -20.02
C GLU A 76 17.54 -9.87 -19.87
N GLY A 77 17.12 -10.42 -18.74
CA GLY A 77 17.18 -11.87 -18.46
C GLY A 77 15.86 -12.65 -18.33
N LYS A 78 14.76 -12.26 -18.97
CA LYS A 78 13.40 -12.71 -18.58
C LYS A 78 13.01 -14.18 -18.81
N ALA A 79 13.74 -14.98 -19.59
CA ALA A 79 13.37 -16.39 -19.86
C ALA A 79 14.29 -17.42 -19.18
N HIS A 80 15.55 -17.07 -18.90
CA HIS A 80 16.48 -17.93 -18.13
C HIS A 80 16.29 -17.84 -16.61
N THR A 81 15.31 -17.08 -16.12
CA THR A 81 15.23 -16.64 -14.72
C THR A 81 14.35 -17.48 -13.82
N THR A 82 13.34 -18.20 -14.30
CA THR A 82 12.44 -18.97 -13.41
C THR A 82 13.13 -20.19 -12.82
N ALA A 83 13.80 -21.02 -13.63
CA ALA A 83 14.50 -22.22 -13.15
C ALA A 83 15.71 -21.88 -12.26
N ILE A 84 16.44 -20.80 -12.57
CA ILE A 84 17.53 -20.29 -11.71
C ILE A 84 16.96 -19.80 -10.38
N LYS A 85 15.87 -19.02 -10.40
CA LYS A 85 15.20 -18.56 -9.19
C LYS A 85 14.66 -19.72 -8.34
N GLU A 86 14.03 -20.70 -8.97
CA GLU A 86 13.55 -21.90 -8.26
C GLU A 86 14.69 -22.70 -7.65
N TYR A 87 15.83 -22.78 -8.35
CA TYR A 87 17.04 -23.42 -7.83
C TYR A 87 17.64 -22.63 -6.66
N ASP A 88 17.77 -21.31 -6.77
CA ASP A 88 18.27 -20.44 -5.70
C ASP A 88 17.35 -20.49 -4.46
N ASP A 89 16.03 -20.52 -4.68
CA ASP A 89 15.05 -20.73 -3.63
C ASP A 89 15.21 -22.09 -2.95
N PHE A 90 15.42 -23.15 -3.71
CA PHE A 90 15.68 -24.50 -3.17
C PHE A 90 16.97 -24.54 -2.36
N VAL A 91 18.07 -23.96 -2.88
CA VAL A 91 19.36 -23.86 -2.18
C VAL A 91 19.21 -23.06 -0.88
N SER A 92 18.51 -21.93 -0.92
CA SER A 92 18.23 -21.09 0.26
C SER A 92 17.46 -21.86 1.34
N ARG A 93 16.42 -22.62 0.96
CA ARG A 93 15.66 -23.48 1.89
C ARG A 93 16.53 -24.58 2.48
N ARG A 94 17.29 -25.29 1.65
CA ARG A 94 18.18 -26.36 2.12
C ARG A 94 19.22 -25.82 3.09
N ALA A 95 19.82 -24.67 2.78
CA ALA A 95 20.78 -24.01 3.66
C ALA A 95 20.13 -23.60 5.00
N PHE A 96 18.90 -23.09 4.98
CA PHE A 96 18.17 -22.76 6.19
C PHE A 96 17.87 -24.00 7.05
N VAL A 97 17.38 -25.09 6.45
CA VAL A 97 17.14 -26.37 7.14
C VAL A 97 18.44 -26.93 7.72
N GLN A 98 19.54 -26.84 6.98
CA GLN A 98 20.85 -27.26 7.46
C GLN A 98 21.28 -26.45 8.70
N ARG A 99 21.14 -25.12 8.68
CA ARG A 99 21.46 -24.28 9.86
C ARG A 99 20.64 -24.67 11.10
N VAL A 100 19.36 -24.99 10.92
CA VAL A 100 18.51 -25.47 12.03
C VAL A 100 19.01 -26.84 12.52
N SER A 101 19.38 -27.74 11.62
CA SER A 101 19.98 -29.03 11.99
C SER A 101 21.29 -28.87 12.75
N ASP A 102 22.18 -27.98 12.29
CA ASP A 102 23.47 -27.71 12.92
C ASP A 102 23.28 -27.14 14.34
N PHE A 103 22.27 -26.29 14.55
CA PHE A 103 21.90 -25.83 15.88
C PHE A 103 21.56 -26.98 16.83
N TYR A 104 20.70 -27.92 16.41
CA TYR A 104 20.32 -29.06 17.24
C TYR A 104 21.44 -30.07 17.46
N SER A 105 22.47 -30.09 16.60
CA SER A 105 23.69 -30.88 16.84
C SER A 105 24.51 -30.39 18.03
N VAL A 106 24.34 -29.12 18.41
CA VAL A 106 25.03 -28.50 19.56
C VAL A 106 24.13 -28.48 20.80
N VAL A 107 22.82 -28.29 20.62
CA VAL A 107 21.90 -27.94 21.70
C VAL A 107 21.09 -29.13 22.23
N ASP A 108 21.08 -30.30 21.58
CA ASP A 108 20.21 -31.45 21.90
C ASP A 108 18.70 -31.12 21.75
N PRO A 109 17.96 -31.81 20.86
CA PRO A 109 16.53 -31.53 20.59
C PRO A 109 15.57 -31.91 21.74
N ASN A 110 16.03 -32.50 22.84
CA ASN A 110 15.18 -32.87 23.98
C ASN A 110 14.78 -31.64 24.82
N PHE A 111 13.86 -30.84 24.29
CA PHE A 111 13.21 -29.72 24.97
C PHE A 111 11.85 -30.14 25.52
N ASP A 112 11.57 -29.76 26.77
CA ASP A 112 10.24 -29.94 27.36
C ASP A 112 9.24 -28.93 26.77
N ARG A 113 9.75 -27.73 26.43
CA ARG A 113 8.97 -26.63 25.87
C ARG A 113 9.66 -25.97 24.69
N VAL A 114 8.85 -25.59 23.71
CA VAL A 114 9.22 -24.60 22.70
C VAL A 114 8.25 -23.44 22.70
N VAL A 115 8.80 -22.25 22.71
CA VAL A 115 8.08 -20.98 22.82
C VAL A 115 8.35 -20.15 21.57
N LEU A 116 7.33 -19.70 20.84
CA LEU A 116 7.49 -18.94 19.59
C LEU A 116 6.38 -17.92 19.38
N GLY A 117 6.60 -16.82 18.65
CA GLY A 117 5.55 -15.80 18.45
C GLY A 117 4.48 -16.19 17.42
N ASP A 118 4.90 -16.55 16.20
CA ASP A 118 3.99 -16.95 15.12
C ASP A 118 4.42 -18.30 14.56
N TYR A 119 3.56 -19.32 14.64
CA TYR A 119 3.84 -20.66 14.14
C TYR A 119 3.36 -20.87 12.70
N ARG A 120 2.63 -19.92 12.09
CA ARG A 120 2.10 -20.11 10.73
C ARG A 120 3.23 -20.22 9.71
N PRO A 121 4.20 -19.29 9.63
CA PRO A 121 5.25 -19.38 8.62
C PRO A 121 6.11 -20.65 8.76
N VAL A 122 6.31 -21.34 7.63
CA VAL A 122 7.11 -22.58 7.56
C VAL A 122 8.54 -22.43 8.08
N SER A 123 9.13 -21.24 8.00
CA SER A 123 10.47 -20.97 8.52
C SER A 123 10.56 -21.22 10.03
N TYR A 124 9.53 -20.88 10.79
CA TYR A 124 9.49 -21.14 12.24
C TYR A 124 9.20 -22.60 12.55
N ARG A 125 8.33 -23.22 11.74
CA ARG A 125 8.04 -24.65 11.87
C ARG A 125 9.26 -25.54 11.63
N GLN A 126 10.29 -25.09 10.91
CA GLN A 126 11.53 -25.86 10.77
C GLN A 126 12.20 -26.15 12.11
N PHE A 127 12.10 -25.23 13.07
CA PHE A 127 12.66 -25.47 14.41
C PHE A 127 11.88 -26.55 15.17
N LEU A 128 10.61 -26.77 14.84
CA LEU A 128 9.81 -27.84 15.46
C LEU A 128 10.08 -29.22 14.85
N ALA A 129 10.65 -29.27 13.64
CA ALA A 129 10.77 -30.50 12.88
C ALA A 129 11.71 -31.57 13.50
N PRO A 130 12.76 -31.21 14.25
CA PRO A 130 13.61 -32.19 14.94
C PRO A 130 13.07 -32.65 16.31
N LEU A 131 11.93 -32.12 16.77
CA LEU A 131 11.42 -32.35 18.12
C LEU A 131 10.40 -33.50 18.18
N ASP A 132 10.32 -34.17 19.33
CA ASP A 132 9.24 -35.10 19.66
C ASP A 132 8.01 -34.30 20.15
N LEU A 133 7.19 -33.83 19.22
CA LEU A 133 6.00 -33.00 19.53
C LEU A 133 4.94 -33.74 20.36
N GLY A 134 5.06 -35.05 20.56
CA GLY A 134 4.22 -35.79 21.52
C GLY A 134 4.63 -35.57 22.98
N LYS A 135 5.84 -35.06 23.22
CA LYS A 135 6.41 -34.79 24.55
C LYS A 135 6.77 -33.33 24.78
N THR A 136 6.96 -32.56 23.71
CA THR A 136 7.32 -31.14 23.78
C THR A 136 6.07 -30.26 23.74
N GLU A 137 5.86 -29.48 24.80
CA GLU A 137 4.81 -28.48 24.85
C GLU A 137 5.16 -27.30 23.94
N CYS A 138 4.24 -26.93 23.04
CA CYS A 138 4.38 -25.78 22.16
C CYS A 138 3.58 -24.58 22.70
N VAL A 139 4.27 -23.49 23.01
CA VAL A 139 3.67 -22.26 23.55
C VAL A 139 3.84 -21.11 22.56
N LEU A 140 2.76 -20.40 22.27
CA LEU A 140 2.77 -19.22 21.44
C LEU A 140 2.78 -17.96 22.29
N LEU A 141 3.79 -17.11 22.09
CA LEU A 141 3.84 -15.79 22.72
C LEU A 141 2.85 -14.85 22.04
N ASP A 142 2.35 -13.91 22.82
CA ASP A 142 1.66 -12.75 22.28
C ASP A 142 2.54 -12.04 21.24
N ASP A 143 1.96 -11.68 20.10
CA ASP A 143 2.60 -10.88 19.05
C ASP A 143 1.65 -9.76 18.61
N GLY A 144 0.86 -9.27 19.56
CA GLY A 144 -0.23 -8.32 19.33
C GLY A 144 -1.37 -8.96 18.56
N SER A 145 -2.01 -8.19 17.69
CA SER A 145 -3.16 -8.65 16.89
C SER A 145 -2.86 -9.87 16.00
N VAL A 146 -1.58 -10.18 15.75
CA VAL A 146 -1.15 -11.40 15.08
C VAL A 146 -1.62 -12.64 15.83
N SER A 147 -1.59 -12.65 17.16
CA SER A 147 -2.02 -13.81 17.97
C SER A 147 -3.47 -14.20 17.69
N GLN A 148 -4.36 -13.22 17.52
CA GLN A 148 -5.75 -13.49 17.13
C GLN A 148 -5.85 -14.13 15.73
N ALA A 149 -5.07 -13.61 14.78
CA ALA A 149 -5.02 -14.17 13.43
C ALA A 149 -4.45 -15.60 13.41
N VAL A 150 -3.55 -15.92 14.35
CA VAL A 150 -3.02 -17.28 14.54
C VAL A 150 -4.08 -18.20 15.13
N MET A 151 -4.84 -17.76 16.15
CA MET A 151 -5.99 -18.52 16.70
C MET A 151 -7.03 -18.82 15.62
N ALA A 152 -7.45 -17.81 14.85
CA ALA A 152 -8.42 -17.97 13.78
C ALA A 152 -7.92 -18.91 12.65
N PHE A 153 -6.64 -18.80 12.29
CA PHE A 153 -6.01 -19.73 11.35
C PHE A 153 -6.03 -21.16 11.88
N ARG A 154 -5.71 -21.35 13.16
CA ARG A 154 -5.62 -22.65 13.81
C ARG A 154 -6.99 -23.32 13.95
N GLU A 155 -8.01 -22.57 14.36
CA GLU A 155 -9.41 -23.01 14.47
C GLU A 155 -10.00 -23.42 13.11
N SER A 156 -9.82 -22.57 12.09
CA SER A 156 -10.50 -22.78 10.79
C SER A 156 -9.68 -23.58 9.77
N LYS A 157 -8.35 -23.64 9.94
CA LYS A 157 -7.38 -24.12 8.93
C LYS A 157 -7.52 -23.44 7.56
N LYS A 158 -8.25 -22.32 7.47
CA LYS A 158 -8.40 -21.53 6.25
C LYS A 158 -7.13 -20.72 5.99
N ASN A 159 -6.92 -20.28 4.75
CA ASN A 159 -5.76 -19.50 4.34
C ASN A 159 -4.40 -20.22 4.51
N VAL A 160 -4.31 -21.46 4.03
CA VAL A 160 -3.06 -22.26 3.97
C VAL A 160 -1.88 -21.48 3.36
N LYS A 161 -2.15 -20.47 2.51
CA LYS A 161 -1.15 -19.53 1.98
C LYS A 161 -0.34 -18.81 3.07
N GLU A 162 -0.89 -18.60 4.27
CA GLU A 162 -0.19 -17.99 5.40
C GLU A 162 1.02 -18.82 5.84
N ILE A 163 0.98 -20.16 5.67
CA ILE A 163 2.14 -21.03 5.93
C ILE A 163 3.33 -20.64 5.04
N PHE A 164 3.04 -20.18 3.82
CA PHE A 164 4.01 -19.85 2.80
C PHE A 164 4.22 -18.35 2.60
N ARG A 165 3.68 -17.48 3.46
CA ARG A 165 3.67 -16.02 3.28
C ARG A 165 5.09 -15.41 3.11
N ALA A 166 6.09 -16.02 3.73
CA ALA A 166 7.50 -15.64 3.62
C ALA A 166 8.32 -16.52 2.64
N THR A 167 7.73 -17.58 2.10
CA THR A 167 8.44 -18.59 1.30
C THR A 167 7.95 -18.54 -0.14
N PRO A 168 8.83 -18.61 -1.14
CA PRO A 168 8.42 -18.57 -2.55
C PRO A 168 7.85 -19.93 -2.96
N PHE A 169 6.66 -20.29 -2.48
CA PHE A 169 6.03 -21.57 -2.85
C PHE A 169 5.47 -21.50 -4.28
N LYS A 170 6.10 -22.25 -5.20
CA LYS A 170 5.45 -22.77 -6.40
C LYS A 170 5.60 -24.28 -6.35
N GLY A 171 4.49 -24.99 -6.52
CA GLY A 171 4.41 -26.44 -6.37
C GLY A 171 5.48 -27.18 -7.17
N ALA A 172 5.92 -28.33 -6.63
CA ALA A 172 6.88 -29.27 -7.22
C ALA A 172 8.09 -28.60 -7.89
N SER A 173 9.17 -28.40 -7.11
CA SER A 173 10.45 -27.95 -7.69
C SER A 173 11.00 -28.96 -8.70
N VAL A 174 11.71 -28.47 -9.71
CA VAL A 174 12.29 -29.19 -10.85
C VAL A 174 13.33 -30.28 -10.47
N LYS A 175 13.74 -30.43 -9.19
CA LYS A 175 14.87 -31.31 -8.79
C LYS A 175 14.75 -32.03 -7.44
N GLY A 176 13.56 -32.23 -6.87
CA GLY A 176 13.40 -33.09 -5.67
C GLY A 176 12.32 -32.67 -4.67
N PRO A 177 12.16 -33.42 -3.57
CA PRO A 177 11.23 -33.09 -2.51
C PRO A 177 11.65 -31.76 -1.83
N ASP A 178 10.66 -30.93 -1.47
CA ASP A 178 10.88 -29.69 -0.74
C ASP A 178 11.57 -30.00 0.60
N PRO A 179 12.75 -29.41 0.91
CA PRO A 179 13.47 -29.71 2.14
C PRO A 179 12.74 -29.18 3.39
N LEU A 180 11.81 -28.24 3.23
CA LEU A 180 11.04 -27.70 4.35
C LEU A 180 10.03 -28.72 4.87
N LYS A 181 10.02 -28.91 6.19
CA LYS A 181 9.02 -29.72 6.89
C LYS A 181 7.94 -28.83 7.49
N TYR A 182 6.70 -29.31 7.55
CA TYR A 182 5.56 -28.50 8.04
C TYR A 182 4.93 -29.12 9.28
N PRO A 183 5.68 -29.40 10.36
CA PRO A 183 5.09 -29.94 11.58
C PRO A 183 3.96 -29.02 12.05
N ASP A 184 2.85 -29.64 12.43
CA ASP A 184 1.70 -28.95 13.02
C ASP A 184 1.46 -29.64 14.37
N PRO A 185 1.79 -28.97 15.50
CA PRO A 185 1.54 -29.53 16.82
C PRO A 185 0.07 -29.93 16.96
N SER A 186 -0.22 -31.02 17.67
CA SER A 186 -1.61 -31.39 17.99
C SER A 186 -2.23 -30.45 19.02
N HIS A 187 -1.40 -29.86 19.88
CA HIS A 187 -1.78 -28.93 20.94
C HIS A 187 -0.89 -27.68 20.93
N LEU A 188 -1.49 -26.51 21.11
CA LEU A 188 -0.83 -25.23 21.32
C LEU A 188 -1.37 -24.53 22.56
N SER A 189 -0.45 -24.01 23.38
CA SER A 189 -0.78 -23.11 24.49
C SER A 189 -0.51 -21.67 24.06
N TYR A 190 -1.47 -20.76 24.20
CA TYR A 190 -1.34 -19.35 23.83
C TYR A 190 -1.04 -18.51 25.08
N PHE A 191 0.19 -18.05 25.26
CA PHE A 191 0.55 -17.07 26.30
C PHE A 191 0.24 -15.65 25.81
N THR A 192 -0.97 -15.17 26.09
CA THR A 192 -1.50 -13.95 25.48
C THR A 192 -2.48 -13.21 26.36
N ILE A 193 -2.65 -11.91 26.10
CA ILE A 193 -3.70 -11.08 26.70
C ILE A 193 -5.08 -11.35 26.06
N TYR A 194 -5.11 -11.87 24.84
CA TYR A 194 -6.34 -12.04 24.08
C TYR A 194 -7.14 -13.26 24.53
N ARG A 195 -8.44 -13.19 24.34
CA ARG A 195 -9.37 -14.31 24.47
C ARG A 195 -9.94 -14.60 23.09
N GLY A 196 -10.27 -15.85 22.82
CA GLY A 196 -10.79 -16.23 21.51
C GLY A 196 -11.31 -17.66 21.49
N ARG A 197 -11.93 -18.03 20.37
CA ARG A 197 -12.19 -19.43 20.06
C ARG A 197 -10.86 -20.10 19.73
N LEU A 198 -10.70 -21.32 20.21
CA LEU A 198 -9.49 -22.12 20.04
C LEU A 198 -9.85 -23.37 19.24
N ALA A 199 -8.87 -23.95 18.55
CA ALA A 199 -9.03 -25.30 18.01
C ALA A 199 -9.07 -26.32 19.15
N ASP A 200 -9.63 -27.49 18.87
CA ASP A 200 -9.71 -28.59 19.84
C ASP A 200 -8.33 -28.95 20.37
N GLY A 201 -8.22 -29.00 21.70
CA GLY A 201 -6.98 -29.34 22.40
C GLY A 201 -5.99 -28.19 22.58
N ASP A 202 -6.24 -27.01 22.01
CA ASP A 202 -5.44 -25.82 22.29
C ASP A 202 -5.91 -25.15 23.60
N ALA A 203 -5.03 -24.39 24.25
CA ALA A 203 -5.29 -23.76 25.55
C ALA A 203 -4.81 -22.30 25.60
N ILE A 204 -5.39 -21.48 26.48
CA ILE A 204 -4.88 -20.12 26.78
C ILE A 204 -4.16 -20.15 28.13
N ILE A 205 -2.95 -19.59 28.14
CA ILE A 205 -2.22 -19.20 29.34
C ILE A 205 -2.35 -17.67 29.47
N PRO A 206 -3.16 -17.14 30.39
CA PRO A 206 -3.39 -15.70 30.47
C PRO A 206 -2.10 -14.93 30.76
N ASN A 207 -1.73 -13.99 29.88
CA ASN A 207 -0.66 -13.04 30.16
C ASN A 207 -1.19 -11.89 31.03
N THR A 208 -1.08 -12.04 32.35
CA THR A 208 -1.56 -11.04 33.32
C THR A 208 -0.54 -9.94 33.62
N TYR A 209 0.55 -9.81 32.86
CA TYR A 209 1.63 -8.87 33.17
C TYR A 209 1.12 -7.42 33.28
N TYR A 210 0.26 -7.02 32.35
CA TYR A 210 -0.30 -5.67 32.30
C TYR A 210 -1.35 -5.42 33.39
N ASP A 211 -2.10 -6.46 33.78
CA ASP A 211 -3.14 -6.37 34.80
C ASP A 211 -2.55 -6.05 36.19
N ARG A 212 -1.30 -6.50 36.45
CA ARG A 212 -0.59 -6.28 37.71
C ARG A 212 -0.05 -4.86 37.87
N PHE A 213 -0.11 -4.02 36.84
CA PHE A 213 0.46 -2.68 36.91
C PHE A 213 -0.10 -1.85 38.07
N LEU A 214 -1.42 -1.93 38.32
CA LEU A 214 -2.10 -1.19 39.38
C LEU A 214 -1.89 -1.77 40.78
N GLU A 215 -1.38 -3.00 40.91
CA GLU A 215 -1.01 -3.57 42.22
C GLU A 215 0.11 -2.78 42.89
N GLY A 216 0.94 -2.09 42.10
CA GLY A 216 1.97 -1.16 42.57
C GLY A 216 1.46 0.24 42.95
N GLY A 217 0.14 0.45 43.02
CA GLY A 217 -0.50 1.74 43.31
C GLY A 217 -1.02 2.48 42.06
N GLU A 218 -1.91 3.44 42.27
CA GLU A 218 -2.47 4.24 41.18
C GLU A 218 -1.40 5.16 40.56
N PRO A 219 -1.30 5.24 39.21
CA PRO A 219 -0.40 6.18 38.56
C PRO A 219 -0.92 7.62 38.68
N THR A 220 -0.02 8.59 38.58
CA THR A 220 -0.37 10.01 38.51
C THR A 220 -1.05 10.31 37.17
N VAL A 221 -2.29 10.80 37.23
CA VAL A 221 -3.03 11.22 36.03
C VAL A 221 -2.68 12.67 35.69
N LEU A 222 -2.04 12.88 34.55
CA LEU A 222 -1.64 14.17 34.03
C LEU A 222 -2.81 14.83 33.27
N ASN A 223 -2.93 16.16 33.36
CA ASN A 223 -3.87 16.93 32.55
C ASN A 223 -3.40 17.09 31.08
N GLU A 224 -3.09 15.96 30.46
CA GLU A 224 -2.57 15.83 29.09
C GLU A 224 -3.49 14.92 28.26
N ILE A 225 -3.50 15.13 26.95
CA ILE A 225 -3.94 14.13 25.97
C ILE A 225 -2.70 13.58 25.27
N TRP A 226 -2.55 12.26 25.25
CA TRP A 226 -1.48 11.60 24.50
C TRP A 226 -2.05 11.01 23.21
N ILE A 227 -1.36 11.26 22.10
CA ILE A 227 -1.66 10.66 20.80
C ILE A 227 -0.54 9.68 20.50
N ALA A 228 -0.86 8.38 20.51
CA ALA A 228 0.04 7.30 20.14
C ALA A 228 0.04 7.15 18.60
N GLY A 229 1.15 7.57 17.99
CA GLY A 229 1.36 7.51 16.55
C GLY A 229 1.47 6.08 16.01
N CYS A 230 1.30 5.95 14.69
CA CYS A 230 1.35 4.74 13.89
C CYS A 230 2.16 5.00 12.61
N SER A 231 2.91 4.01 12.11
CA SER A 231 3.63 4.15 10.84
C SER A 231 2.75 3.88 9.61
N HIS A 232 1.52 4.39 9.58
CA HIS A 232 0.56 4.11 8.51
C HIS A 232 0.97 4.77 7.19
N VAL A 233 1.54 5.97 7.23
CA VAL A 233 2.04 6.68 6.04
C VAL A 233 3.24 5.95 5.44
N GLU A 234 4.22 5.57 6.27
CA GLU A 234 5.45 4.89 5.84
C GLU A 234 5.20 3.49 5.29
N ASN A 235 4.10 2.86 5.71
CA ASN A 235 3.64 1.57 5.19
C ASN A 235 2.68 1.71 4.00
N ALA A 236 2.47 2.92 3.47
CA ALA A 236 1.52 3.22 2.38
C ALA A 236 0.07 2.76 2.67
N ILE A 237 -0.33 2.75 3.94
CA ILE A 237 -1.71 2.44 4.35
C ILE A 237 -2.60 3.66 4.14
N THR A 238 -2.05 4.87 4.28
CA THR A 238 -2.76 6.14 4.18
C THR A 238 -1.85 7.23 3.59
N SER A 239 -2.45 8.35 3.17
CA SER A 239 -1.70 9.57 2.83
C SER A 239 -1.29 10.35 4.08
N GLU A 240 -0.25 11.18 3.98
CA GLU A 240 0.14 12.07 5.08
C GLU A 240 -1.00 13.03 5.49
N ALA A 241 -1.73 13.56 4.51
CA ALA A 241 -2.86 14.47 4.74
C ALA A 241 -3.99 13.79 5.53
N SER A 242 -4.38 12.58 5.12
CA SER A 242 -5.40 11.78 5.81
C SER A 242 -4.97 11.41 7.23
N TYR A 243 -3.69 11.08 7.43
CA TYR A 243 -3.15 10.78 8.76
C TYR A 243 -3.11 12.00 9.68
N LEU A 244 -2.74 13.16 9.14
CA LEU A 244 -2.78 14.44 9.86
C LEU A 244 -4.21 14.80 10.27
N ALA A 245 -5.20 14.64 9.37
CA ALA A 245 -6.60 14.89 9.68
C ALA A 245 -7.09 14.00 10.84
N ALA A 246 -6.67 12.73 10.87
CA ALA A 246 -6.96 11.83 11.98
C ALA A 246 -6.31 12.31 13.30
N CYS A 247 -5.05 12.76 13.25
CA CYS A 247 -4.37 13.37 14.42
C CYS A 247 -5.10 14.63 14.91
N GLN A 248 -5.59 15.49 14.01
CA GLN A 248 -6.39 16.66 14.36
C GLN A 248 -7.72 16.26 15.01
N ALA A 249 -8.38 15.20 14.52
CA ALA A 249 -9.58 14.66 15.16
C ALA A 249 -9.30 14.21 16.60
N ALA A 250 -8.18 13.52 16.83
CA ALA A 250 -7.75 13.16 18.19
C ALA A 250 -7.51 14.39 19.07
N ARG A 251 -6.82 15.41 18.53
CA ARG A 251 -6.55 16.67 19.25
C ARG A 251 -7.83 17.40 19.68
N ARG A 252 -8.88 17.36 18.84
CA ARG A 252 -10.19 18.00 19.09
C ARG A 252 -10.97 17.37 20.24
N LEU A 253 -10.61 16.17 20.70
CA LEU A 253 -11.28 15.54 21.84
C LEU A 253 -11.08 16.29 23.16
N ALA A 254 -9.99 17.05 23.28
CA ALA A 254 -9.69 17.83 24.48
C ALA A 254 -8.82 19.06 24.16
N PRO A 255 -9.37 20.07 23.44
CA PRO A 255 -8.62 21.23 22.96
C PRO A 255 -7.94 22.03 24.08
N GLU A 256 -8.48 22.00 25.29
CA GLU A 256 -7.96 22.70 26.47
C GLU A 256 -6.77 22.00 27.15
N LYS A 257 -6.52 20.72 26.83
CA LYS A 257 -5.45 19.93 27.45
C LYS A 257 -4.15 20.07 26.68
N LYS A 258 -3.04 19.93 27.40
CA LYS A 258 -1.72 19.83 26.79
C LYS A 258 -1.66 18.57 25.92
N CYS A 259 -1.30 18.72 24.65
CA CYS A 259 -1.19 17.62 23.71
C CYS A 259 0.24 17.08 23.67
N VAL A 260 0.40 15.77 23.82
CA VAL A 260 1.68 15.06 23.68
C VAL A 260 1.55 14.05 22.55
N TYR A 261 2.45 14.13 21.58
CA TYR A 261 2.55 13.17 20.49
C TYR A 261 3.66 12.15 20.78
N LEU A 262 3.31 10.88 20.77
CA LEU A 262 4.22 9.75 21.01
C LEU A 262 4.44 9.05 19.66
N PRO A 263 5.49 9.44 18.90
CA PRO A 263 5.69 8.92 17.56
C PRO A 263 6.02 7.42 17.61
N HIS A 264 5.46 6.67 16.67
CA HIS A 264 5.90 5.31 16.42
C HIS A 264 7.34 5.32 15.89
N ARG A 265 8.16 4.36 16.34
CA ARG A 265 9.60 4.28 16.04
C ARG A 265 10.01 4.20 14.57
N ARG A 266 9.04 3.99 13.66
CA ARG A 266 9.24 3.93 12.21
C ARG A 266 8.66 5.15 11.48
N GLU A 267 8.12 6.12 12.19
CA GLU A 267 7.62 7.34 11.56
C GLU A 267 8.79 8.22 11.09
N ASP A 268 8.61 8.87 9.94
CA ASP A 268 9.57 9.84 9.41
C ASP A 268 9.67 11.03 10.40
N PRO A 269 10.88 11.34 10.91
CA PRO A 269 11.08 12.50 11.77
C PRO A 269 10.59 13.83 11.19
N ALA A 270 10.66 14.03 9.87
CA ALA A 270 10.17 15.24 9.22
C ALA A 270 8.64 15.35 9.31
N LYS A 271 7.93 14.26 9.00
CA LYS A 271 6.49 14.13 9.19
C LYS A 271 6.09 14.37 10.65
N VAL A 272 6.80 13.76 11.61
CA VAL A 272 6.53 13.93 13.05
C VAL A 272 6.64 15.40 13.47
N ARG A 273 7.68 16.12 13.05
CA ARG A 273 7.82 17.55 13.35
C ARG A 273 6.68 18.38 12.77
N LYS A 274 6.32 18.12 11.51
CA LYS A 274 5.22 18.82 10.82
C LYS A 274 3.88 18.57 11.52
N MET A 275 3.55 17.31 11.83
CA MET A 275 2.33 16.97 12.54
C MET A 275 2.26 17.62 13.92
N ALA A 276 3.35 17.53 14.69
CA ALA A 276 3.43 18.11 16.02
C ALA A 276 3.22 19.64 16.01
N PHE A 277 3.79 20.32 15.02
CA PHE A 277 3.55 21.75 14.81
C PHE A 277 2.06 22.04 14.53
N ILE A 278 1.46 21.32 13.58
CA ILE A 278 0.08 21.57 13.14
C ILE A 278 -0.94 21.29 14.25
N ILE A 279 -0.75 20.24 15.06
CA ILE A 279 -1.69 19.89 16.13
C ILE A 279 -1.34 20.56 17.48
N GLY A 280 -0.27 21.33 17.53
CA GLY A 280 0.23 21.98 18.75
C GLY A 280 0.63 20.97 19.83
N ALA A 281 1.38 19.93 19.46
CA ALA A 281 1.80 18.87 20.38
C ALA A 281 3.29 18.94 20.76
N GLU A 282 3.58 18.59 22.01
CA GLU A 282 4.94 18.22 22.45
C GLU A 282 5.27 16.82 21.92
N VAL A 283 6.38 16.65 21.21
CA VAL A 283 6.85 15.31 20.81
C VAL A 283 7.64 14.70 21.94
N ARG A 284 7.22 13.53 22.42
CA ARG A 284 7.94 12.78 23.45
C ARG A 284 8.42 11.44 22.86
N ALA A 285 9.73 11.29 22.75
CA ALA A 285 10.33 10.01 22.37
C ALA A 285 10.05 8.96 23.44
N SER A 286 9.81 7.72 23.02
CA SER A 286 9.58 6.59 23.91
C SER A 286 10.15 5.31 23.33
N GLU A 287 10.73 4.47 24.19
CA GLU A 287 11.15 3.10 23.85
C GLU A 287 9.96 2.13 23.76
N GLY A 288 8.76 2.61 24.09
CA GLY A 288 7.50 1.88 24.12
C GLY A 288 6.57 2.58 25.13
N ILE A 289 5.31 2.81 24.77
CA ILE A 289 4.42 3.63 25.61
C ILE A 289 4.13 2.90 26.92
N GLU A 290 4.03 1.57 26.89
CA GLU A 290 3.91 0.72 28.07
C GLU A 290 5.11 0.88 29.01
N ALA A 291 6.33 0.95 28.46
CA ALA A 291 7.54 1.14 29.26
C ALA A 291 7.60 2.56 29.86
N LEU A 292 7.16 3.58 29.10
CA LEU A 292 7.05 4.96 29.58
C LEU A 292 6.08 5.07 30.77
N VAL A 293 4.88 4.50 30.63
CA VAL A 293 3.86 4.47 31.70
C VAL A 293 4.37 3.66 32.89
N ALA A 294 4.97 2.49 32.64
CA ALA A 294 5.52 1.64 33.69
C ALA A 294 6.64 2.32 34.50
N GLY A 295 7.57 2.98 33.82
CA GLY A 295 8.76 3.58 34.43
C GLY A 295 8.46 4.89 35.19
N ARG A 296 7.58 5.74 34.67
CA ARG A 296 7.25 7.03 35.30
C ARG A 296 6.07 6.95 36.26
N ARG A 297 5.23 5.93 36.12
CA ARG A 297 3.91 5.85 36.77
C ARG A 297 3.08 7.11 36.53
N GLU A 298 3.15 7.63 35.31
CA GLU A 298 2.37 8.77 34.83
C GLU A 298 1.51 8.32 33.64
N THR A 299 0.30 8.85 33.55
CA THR A 299 -0.66 8.53 32.49
C THR A 299 -1.48 9.76 32.11
N PRO A 300 -1.93 9.94 30.86
CA PRO A 300 -2.78 11.07 30.51
C PRO A 300 -4.21 10.85 31.00
N VAL A 301 -5.03 11.89 30.99
CA VAL A 301 -6.49 11.70 31.11
C VAL A 301 -7.08 11.02 29.87
N ILE A 302 -6.49 11.25 28.69
CA ILE A 302 -6.92 10.67 27.41
C ILE A 302 -5.71 10.12 26.66
N LEU A 303 -5.79 8.86 26.23
CA LEU A 303 -4.83 8.23 25.33
C LEU A 303 -5.54 7.89 24.02
N ALA A 304 -5.17 8.53 22.92
CA ALA A 304 -5.75 8.29 21.60
C ALA A 304 -4.79 7.48 20.69
N SER A 305 -5.31 6.56 19.88
CA SER A 305 -4.54 5.88 18.83
C SER A 305 -5.40 5.44 17.64
N PHE A 306 -4.77 5.03 16.54
CA PHE A 306 -5.39 4.75 15.23
C PHE A 306 -5.29 3.26 14.88
N GLY A 307 -5.91 2.37 15.65
CA GLY A 307 -5.85 0.92 15.41
C GLY A 307 -4.49 0.31 15.77
N SER A 308 -3.98 0.65 16.96
CA SER A 308 -2.72 0.13 17.50
C SER A 308 -2.96 -0.86 18.64
N THR A 309 -2.13 -1.89 18.73
CA THR A 309 -2.13 -2.86 19.84
C THR A 309 -1.72 -2.23 21.18
N VAL A 310 -1.16 -1.02 21.15
CA VAL A 310 -0.92 -0.21 22.36
C VAL A 310 -2.20 0.03 23.15
N LEU A 311 -3.36 0.12 22.48
CA LEU A 311 -4.63 0.28 23.18
C LEU A 311 -5.03 -1.02 23.90
N ASP A 312 -4.71 -2.19 23.35
CA ASP A 312 -4.97 -3.48 24.02
C ASP A 312 -4.19 -3.59 25.34
N THR A 313 -2.91 -3.16 25.35
CA THR A 313 -2.04 -3.24 26.53
C THR A 313 -2.32 -2.12 27.53
N LEU A 314 -2.42 -0.87 27.09
CA LEU A 314 -2.61 0.27 28.00
C LEU A 314 -4.01 0.35 28.57
N SER A 315 -5.04 -0.10 27.86
CA SER A 315 -6.39 -0.16 28.43
C SER A 315 -6.47 -1.11 29.63
N ARG A 316 -5.62 -2.15 29.67
CA ARG A 316 -5.47 -3.05 30.82
C ARG A 316 -4.65 -2.43 31.94
N MET A 317 -3.54 -1.77 31.59
CA MET A 317 -2.68 -1.12 32.58
C MET A 317 -3.39 0.04 33.29
N VAL A 318 -4.04 0.94 32.55
CA VAL A 318 -4.49 2.25 33.04
C VAL A 318 -5.94 2.60 32.69
N GLY A 319 -6.69 1.72 32.03
CA GLY A 319 -8.05 2.02 31.54
C GLY A 319 -9.09 2.33 32.63
N LYS A 320 -8.76 2.11 33.91
CA LYS A 320 -9.57 2.55 35.06
C LYS A 320 -9.45 4.04 35.36
N VAL A 321 -8.34 4.67 34.99
CA VAL A 321 -8.01 6.08 35.32
C VAL A 321 -7.74 6.93 34.07
N THR A 322 -7.50 6.31 32.92
CA THR A 322 -7.26 6.95 31.62
C THR A 322 -8.34 6.53 30.64
N SER A 323 -8.89 7.50 29.90
CA SER A 323 -9.79 7.22 28.78
C SER A 323 -8.98 6.78 27.57
N CYS A 324 -8.98 5.48 27.26
CA CYS A 324 -8.35 4.94 26.06
C CYS A 324 -9.30 5.11 24.86
N VAL A 325 -8.90 5.89 23.88
CA VAL A 325 -9.71 6.26 22.72
C VAL A 325 -9.10 5.69 21.45
N LEU A 326 -9.89 4.92 20.73
CA LEU A 326 -9.60 4.47 19.38
C LEU A 326 -10.21 5.45 18.39
N ILE A 327 -9.35 6.13 17.61
CA ILE A 327 -9.77 6.92 16.47
C ILE A 327 -9.94 5.96 15.29
N ALA A 328 -11.17 5.58 15.01
CA ALA A 328 -11.52 4.67 13.93
C ALA A 328 -11.37 5.40 12.59
N PRO A 329 -10.41 4.98 11.73
CA PRO A 329 -10.23 5.63 10.45
C PRO A 329 -11.43 5.37 9.53
N PRO A 330 -11.85 6.35 8.73
CA PRO A 330 -12.91 6.22 7.75
C PRO A 330 -12.39 5.46 6.52
N ALA A 331 -13.28 4.99 5.64
CA ALA A 331 -12.87 4.30 4.41
C ALA A 331 -11.92 5.16 3.55
N SER A 332 -12.16 6.48 3.51
CA SER A 332 -11.34 7.46 2.78
C SER A 332 -9.90 7.62 3.30
N TYR A 333 -9.60 7.12 4.50
CA TYR A 333 -8.24 7.14 5.04
C TYR A 333 -7.34 6.11 4.38
N PHE A 334 -7.89 5.02 3.85
CA PHE A 334 -7.09 3.92 3.32
C PHE A 334 -6.72 4.13 1.85
N LEU A 335 -5.48 3.83 1.50
CA LEU A 335 -5.01 3.68 0.11
C LEU A 335 -5.24 2.25 -0.42
N GLY A 336 -6.18 1.50 0.15
CA GLY A 336 -6.48 0.10 -0.17
C GLY A 336 -5.50 -0.93 0.42
N ALA A 337 -4.25 -0.56 0.70
CA ALA A 337 -3.28 -1.47 1.31
C ALA A 337 -3.60 -1.75 2.79
N ARG A 338 -3.72 -3.04 3.16
CA ARG A 338 -3.90 -3.51 4.56
C ARG A 338 -5.12 -2.95 5.30
N GLN A 339 -6.11 -2.39 4.60
CA GLN A 339 -7.35 -1.89 5.20
C GLN A 339 -8.00 -2.96 6.09
N GLU A 340 -8.25 -4.16 5.56
CA GLU A 340 -8.85 -5.28 6.29
C GLU A 340 -8.09 -5.62 7.59
N HIS A 341 -6.75 -5.51 7.55
CA HIS A 341 -5.92 -5.76 8.73
C HIS A 341 -6.13 -4.70 9.81
N ILE A 342 -6.16 -3.41 9.45
CA ILE A 342 -6.40 -2.32 10.40
C ILE A 342 -7.84 -2.37 10.92
N GLU A 343 -8.82 -2.62 10.06
CA GLU A 343 -10.22 -2.81 10.46
C GLU A 343 -10.35 -3.97 11.45
N THR A 344 -9.67 -5.10 11.20
CA THR A 344 -9.65 -6.23 12.14
C THR A 344 -9.08 -5.80 13.51
N ILE A 345 -8.00 -5.01 13.53
CA ILE A 345 -7.42 -4.49 14.78
C ILE A 345 -8.38 -3.52 15.48
N VAL A 346 -9.06 -2.65 14.73
CA VAL A 346 -10.06 -1.71 15.26
C VAL A 346 -11.21 -2.48 15.91
N GLN A 347 -11.75 -3.47 15.22
CA GLN A 347 -12.83 -4.32 15.73
C GLN A 347 -12.40 -5.12 16.96
N ALA A 348 -11.19 -5.68 16.95
CA ALA A 348 -10.63 -6.38 18.10
C ALA A 348 -10.49 -5.45 19.30
N ASN A 349 -9.94 -4.24 19.10
CA ASN A 349 -9.80 -3.24 20.17
C ASN A 349 -11.16 -2.93 20.84
N LEU A 350 -12.19 -2.68 20.04
CA LEU A 350 -13.53 -2.32 20.53
C LEU A 350 -14.28 -3.49 21.16
N ARG A 351 -14.12 -4.70 20.62
CA ARG A 351 -14.82 -5.89 21.10
C ARG A 351 -14.19 -6.47 22.35
N ASP A 352 -12.86 -6.48 22.42
CA ASP A 352 -12.11 -7.28 23.39
C ASP A 352 -11.55 -6.45 24.56
N ASN A 353 -11.67 -5.11 24.52
CA ASN A 353 -11.22 -4.22 25.60
C ASN A 353 -12.33 -3.30 26.13
N ASP A 354 -12.84 -3.60 27.33
CA ASP A 354 -13.92 -2.85 27.97
C ASP A 354 -13.60 -1.36 28.22
N HIS A 355 -12.32 -1.02 28.28
CA HIS A 355 -11.84 0.34 28.58
C HIS A 355 -11.50 1.16 27.32
N VAL A 356 -11.72 0.62 26.12
CA VAL A 356 -11.50 1.35 24.86
C VAL A 356 -12.80 1.96 24.34
N ILE A 357 -12.74 3.23 23.92
CA ILE A 357 -13.87 3.97 23.35
C ILE A 357 -13.56 4.28 21.89
N GLY A 358 -14.45 3.90 20.96
CA GLY A 358 -14.33 4.25 19.55
C GLY A 358 -14.86 5.65 19.24
N VAL A 359 -14.13 6.41 18.43
CA VAL A 359 -14.54 7.70 17.86
C VAL A 359 -14.29 7.67 16.36
N LEU A 360 -15.30 8.04 15.56
CA LEU A 360 -15.17 8.18 14.12
C LEU A 360 -14.54 9.53 13.77
N THR A 361 -13.64 9.56 12.79
CA THR A 361 -12.94 10.79 12.36
C THR A 361 -13.85 11.82 11.70
N ASP A 362 -14.91 11.36 11.05
CA ASP A 362 -15.75 12.16 10.14
C ASP A 362 -16.82 12.93 10.91
N ASP A 363 -17.07 12.51 12.15
CA ASP A 363 -17.92 13.23 13.09
C ASP A 363 -17.31 13.13 14.50
N PRO A 364 -16.49 14.13 14.90
CA PRO A 364 -15.93 14.16 16.25
C PRO A 364 -16.98 14.37 17.34
N ASN A 365 -18.22 14.73 16.99
CA ASN A 365 -19.36 14.77 17.90
C ASN A 365 -20.13 13.43 17.94
N ALA A 366 -19.89 12.51 16.99
CA ALA A 366 -20.32 11.11 17.04
C ALA A 366 -19.48 10.26 18.01
N VAL A 367 -19.14 10.82 19.17
CA VAL A 367 -18.67 10.07 20.36
C VAL A 367 -19.77 9.11 20.86
N THR A 368 -20.94 9.11 20.22
CA THR A 368 -22.07 8.22 20.47
C THR A 368 -21.71 6.74 20.29
N ARG A 369 -21.17 6.18 21.36
CA ARG A 369 -21.34 4.79 21.84
C ARG A 369 -21.35 3.72 20.74
N TRP A 370 -20.16 3.29 20.33
CA TRP A 370 -19.95 1.89 19.95
C TRP A 370 -20.03 0.91 21.13
N ARG A 371 -20.45 1.37 22.32
CA ARG A 371 -20.62 0.54 23.53
C ARG A 371 -21.92 -0.27 23.58
N ALA A 372 -22.80 -0.23 22.57
CA ALA A 372 -24.10 -0.91 22.67
C ALA A 372 -24.81 -1.25 21.34
N VAL A 373 -24.09 -1.75 20.32
CA VAL A 373 -24.72 -2.71 19.40
C VAL A 373 -24.11 -4.05 19.73
N ALA A 374 -24.75 -4.71 20.69
CA ALA A 374 -24.49 -6.10 21.01
C ALA A 374 -24.47 -6.88 19.69
N VAL A 375 -23.29 -7.42 19.36
CA VAL A 375 -23.23 -8.65 18.58
C VAL A 375 -23.98 -9.67 19.44
N GLU A 376 -25.28 -9.86 19.16
CA GLU A 376 -25.99 -11.04 19.61
C GLU A 376 -25.11 -12.23 19.22
N ARG A 377 -24.67 -12.98 20.24
CA ARG A 377 -23.91 -14.23 20.05
C ARG A 377 -24.73 -15.10 19.09
N PRO A 378 -24.27 -15.43 17.87
CA PRO A 378 -25.03 -16.30 16.99
C PRO A 378 -24.86 -17.73 17.50
N GLY A 379 -25.79 -18.11 18.37
CA GLY A 379 -26.09 -19.46 18.80
C GLY A 379 -27.50 -19.81 18.38
N ARG A 380 -27.78 -19.83 17.07
CA ARG A 380 -28.92 -20.56 16.50
C ARG A 380 -28.65 -20.84 15.03
N ALA A 381 -28.55 -22.13 14.72
CA ALA A 381 -28.44 -22.63 13.35
C ALA A 381 -29.67 -22.18 12.56
N VAL A 382 -29.45 -21.59 11.40
CA VAL A 382 -30.44 -21.55 10.32
C VAL A 382 -30.07 -22.68 9.38
N GLU A 383 -30.98 -23.64 9.24
CA GLU A 383 -30.84 -24.79 8.36
C GLU A 383 -30.59 -24.31 6.92
N ALA A 384 -29.52 -24.82 6.31
CA ALA A 384 -29.20 -24.57 4.93
C ALA A 384 -30.07 -25.46 4.04
N GLU A 385 -30.92 -24.84 3.22
CA GLU A 385 -31.71 -25.52 2.20
C GLU A 385 -30.80 -25.81 0.98
N GLU A 386 -30.72 -27.08 0.59
CA GLU A 386 -29.89 -27.57 -0.52
C GLU A 386 -30.42 -27.07 -1.88
N VAL A 387 -29.52 -26.58 -2.74
CA VAL A 387 -29.83 -26.29 -4.15
C VAL A 387 -29.17 -27.36 -5.04
N PRO A 388 -29.90 -27.99 -5.98
CA PRO A 388 -29.40 -29.13 -6.74
C PRO A 388 -28.39 -28.75 -7.83
N ALA A 389 -27.40 -29.61 -8.03
CA ALA A 389 -26.43 -29.52 -9.11
C ALA A 389 -27.08 -29.76 -10.49
N ALA A 390 -26.96 -28.79 -11.41
CA ALA A 390 -27.30 -28.97 -12.82
C ALA A 390 -26.11 -28.62 -13.73
N SER A 391 -25.98 -29.45 -14.77
CA SER A 391 -24.82 -29.77 -15.61
C SER A 391 -24.01 -28.63 -16.24
N THR A 392 -22.70 -28.89 -16.32
CA THR A 392 -21.57 -28.12 -16.87
C THR A 392 -21.60 -27.83 -18.38
N SER A 393 -22.70 -28.14 -19.09
CA SER A 393 -22.73 -28.08 -20.56
C SER A 393 -23.36 -26.80 -21.12
N ALA A 394 -24.19 -26.09 -20.34
CA ALA A 394 -24.84 -24.83 -20.76
C ALA A 394 -23.93 -23.59 -20.58
N MET A 395 -22.88 -23.67 -19.76
CA MET A 395 -22.01 -22.53 -19.45
C MET A 395 -21.04 -22.11 -20.57
N ARG A 396 -20.80 -22.95 -21.58
CA ARG A 396 -19.92 -22.57 -22.71
C ARG A 396 -20.61 -21.78 -23.81
N ALA A 397 -21.93 -21.86 -23.93
CA ALA A 397 -22.70 -21.16 -24.98
C ALA A 397 -23.19 -19.76 -24.55
N ILE A 398 -23.25 -19.47 -23.24
CA ILE A 398 -23.73 -18.18 -22.71
C ILE A 398 -22.62 -17.10 -22.67
N ALA A 399 -21.35 -17.47 -22.81
CA ALA A 399 -20.22 -16.53 -22.69
C ALA A 399 -20.06 -15.54 -23.86
N LEU A 400 -20.85 -15.64 -24.93
CA LEU A 400 -20.68 -14.81 -26.14
C LEU A 400 -21.85 -13.88 -26.48
N SER A 401 -22.97 -13.86 -25.73
CA SER A 401 -24.17 -13.12 -26.16
C SER A 401 -24.85 -12.19 -25.13
N ARG A 402 -24.20 -11.76 -24.03
CA ARG A 402 -24.85 -10.82 -23.09
C ARG A 402 -23.98 -9.61 -22.75
N LEU A 403 -24.41 -8.45 -23.26
CA LEU A 403 -23.95 -7.10 -22.93
C LEU A 403 -24.92 -6.41 -21.94
N GLU A 404 -25.62 -7.15 -21.07
CA GLU A 404 -26.83 -6.66 -20.36
C GLU A 404 -26.75 -6.59 -18.83
N ASN A 405 -25.57 -6.43 -18.21
CA ASN A 405 -25.45 -6.47 -16.74
C ASN A 405 -24.78 -5.22 -16.12
N ILE A 406 -25.06 -4.03 -16.63
CA ILE A 406 -24.65 -2.75 -16.01
C ILE A 406 -25.91 -1.90 -15.85
N VAL A 407 -26.16 -1.42 -14.63
CA VAL A 407 -27.17 -0.38 -14.38
C VAL A 407 -26.47 0.96 -14.53
N GLU A 408 -26.89 1.75 -15.51
CA GLU A 408 -26.48 3.16 -15.62
C GLU A 408 -27.36 4.00 -14.70
N GLU A 409 -26.77 4.61 -13.68
CA GLU A 409 -27.46 5.58 -12.83
C GLU A 409 -26.99 7.01 -13.18
N PRO A 410 -27.88 7.87 -13.71
CA PRO A 410 -27.54 9.26 -13.98
C PRO A 410 -27.29 10.01 -12.67
N GLN A 411 -26.19 10.75 -12.62
CA GLN A 411 -25.80 11.54 -11.46
C GLN A 411 -26.26 13.01 -11.58
N PRO A 412 -26.41 13.73 -10.46
CA PRO A 412 -26.84 15.13 -10.46
C PRO A 412 -25.94 16.08 -11.29
N ASP A 413 -24.67 15.74 -11.47
CA ASP A 413 -23.70 16.50 -12.25
C ASP A 413 -23.69 16.14 -13.76
N GLY A 414 -24.62 15.28 -14.19
CA GLY A 414 -24.73 14.77 -15.55
C GLY A 414 -23.77 13.62 -15.87
N SER A 415 -22.97 13.16 -14.91
CA SER A 415 -22.17 11.94 -15.07
C SER A 415 -23.05 10.70 -15.02
N ARG A 416 -22.51 9.56 -15.46
CA ARG A 416 -23.18 8.26 -15.39
C ARG A 416 -22.38 7.34 -14.49
N LEU A 417 -22.99 6.91 -13.40
CA LEU A 417 -22.44 5.90 -12.52
C LEU A 417 -22.76 4.52 -13.10
N LEU A 418 -21.71 3.73 -13.33
CA LEU A 418 -21.85 2.36 -13.80
C LEU A 418 -21.86 1.41 -12.60
N LEU A 419 -23.03 0.88 -12.27
CA LEU A 419 -23.22 -0.07 -11.19
C LEU A 419 -23.18 -1.51 -11.71
N GLU A 420 -22.42 -2.36 -11.03
CA GLU A 420 -22.30 -3.78 -11.38
C GLU A 420 -23.44 -4.60 -10.75
N VAL A 421 -24.16 -5.35 -11.58
CA VAL A 421 -25.14 -6.33 -11.09
C VAL A 421 -24.42 -7.66 -10.79
N PRO A 422 -24.67 -8.30 -9.63
CA PRO A 422 -24.07 -9.57 -9.23
C PRO A 422 -24.32 -10.73 -10.20
N VAL A 423 -23.50 -10.89 -11.24
CA VAL A 423 -23.55 -12.10 -12.09
C VAL A 423 -22.13 -12.52 -12.46
N ASN A 424 -21.83 -13.82 -12.40
CA ASN A 424 -20.54 -14.37 -12.80
C ASN A 424 -20.24 -14.00 -14.27
N GLY A 425 -19.41 -12.98 -14.51
CA GLY A 425 -19.17 -12.48 -15.86
C GLY A 425 -18.09 -11.41 -15.98
N LEU A 426 -17.66 -11.19 -17.21
CA LEU A 426 -16.78 -10.10 -17.62
C LEU A 426 -17.68 -8.92 -18.02
N HIS A 427 -17.74 -7.87 -17.22
CA HIS A 427 -18.56 -6.70 -17.52
C HIS A 427 -17.82 -5.81 -18.52
N ARG A 428 -18.47 -5.48 -19.64
CA ARG A 428 -17.93 -4.60 -20.68
C ARG A 428 -18.87 -3.41 -20.85
N TYR A 429 -18.33 -2.21 -20.76
CA TYR A 429 -19.06 -0.98 -21.03
C TYR A 429 -18.43 -0.25 -22.22
N GLN A 430 -19.22 0.08 -23.24
CA GLN A 430 -18.73 0.83 -24.40
C GLN A 430 -18.71 2.33 -24.06
N ILE A 431 -17.52 2.93 -24.11
CA ILE A 431 -17.33 4.34 -23.76
C ILE A 431 -17.15 5.24 -24.98
N ALA A 432 -16.83 4.71 -26.15
CA ALA A 432 -16.70 5.52 -27.37
C ALA A 432 -16.70 4.66 -28.63
N ASP A 433 -17.08 5.28 -29.74
CA ASP A 433 -16.84 4.80 -31.09
C ASP A 433 -15.72 5.64 -31.74
N LEU A 434 -14.76 5.00 -32.38
CA LEU A 434 -13.64 5.64 -33.07
C LEU A 434 -13.63 5.23 -34.54
N THR A 435 -13.42 6.17 -35.45
CA THR A 435 -13.16 5.86 -36.87
C THR A 435 -11.70 6.13 -37.17
N ILE A 436 -10.93 5.09 -37.46
CA ILE A 436 -9.48 5.17 -37.66
C ILE A 436 -9.14 4.92 -39.13
N GLY A 437 -8.40 5.86 -39.76
CA GLY A 437 -7.93 5.74 -41.15
C GLY A 437 -6.56 5.05 -41.26
N ARG A 438 -6.15 4.63 -42.47
CA ARG A 438 -4.91 3.86 -42.74
C ARG A 438 -3.61 4.49 -42.23
N SER A 439 -3.61 5.79 -41.95
CA SER A 439 -2.41 6.54 -41.58
C SER A 439 -2.66 7.55 -40.46
N GLN A 440 -3.83 7.53 -39.81
CA GLN A 440 -4.21 8.52 -38.81
C GLN A 440 -4.51 7.83 -37.48
N PRO A 441 -3.67 7.99 -36.44
CA PRO A 441 -4.02 7.56 -35.10
C PRO A 441 -5.24 8.35 -34.65
N SER A 442 -6.09 7.70 -33.87
CA SER A 442 -7.17 8.35 -33.16
C SER A 442 -6.75 8.55 -31.71
N PHE A 443 -7.06 9.74 -31.20
CA PHE A 443 -6.84 10.08 -29.81
C PHE A 443 -8.18 10.24 -29.12
N LEU A 444 -8.31 9.65 -27.94
CA LEU A 444 -9.47 9.74 -27.09
C LEU A 444 -9.00 10.05 -25.67
N ALA A 445 -9.45 11.15 -25.09
CA ALA A 445 -9.26 11.43 -23.67
C ALA A 445 -10.63 11.42 -22.99
N PHE A 446 -10.72 10.72 -21.87
CA PHE A 446 -11.91 10.69 -21.03
C PHE A 446 -11.52 10.65 -19.56
N ARG A 447 -12.38 11.20 -18.71
CA ARG A 447 -12.21 11.10 -17.26
C ARG A 447 -13.00 9.91 -16.74
N ILE A 448 -12.47 9.29 -15.70
CA ILE A 448 -13.04 8.14 -15.02
C ILE A 448 -12.81 8.34 -13.52
N CYS A 449 -13.84 8.20 -12.70
CA CYS A 449 -13.67 8.17 -11.25
C CYS A 449 -13.63 6.71 -10.80
N GLY A 450 -12.52 6.28 -10.19
CA GLY A 450 -12.41 4.96 -9.59
C GLY A 450 -13.07 4.96 -8.21
N GLU A 451 -14.39 4.83 -8.15
CA GLU A 451 -15.13 4.75 -6.89
C GLU A 451 -14.89 3.39 -6.22
N GLY A 452 -13.75 3.26 -5.53
CA GLY A 452 -13.27 2.02 -4.91
C GLY A 452 -12.54 1.06 -5.85
N ARG A 453 -12.19 1.49 -7.08
CA ARG A 453 -11.43 0.69 -8.06
C ARG A 453 -10.07 1.26 -8.35
N PHE A 454 -9.07 0.40 -8.25
CA PHE A 454 -7.65 0.75 -8.43
C PHE A 454 -7.14 0.44 -9.85
N GLU A 455 -7.86 -0.37 -10.61
CA GLU A 455 -7.47 -0.80 -11.95
C GLU A 455 -8.70 -1.05 -12.83
N VAL A 456 -8.64 -0.59 -14.08
CA VAL A 456 -9.60 -0.93 -15.13
C VAL A 456 -8.87 -1.45 -16.35
N ARG A 457 -9.52 -2.34 -17.11
CA ARG A 457 -8.99 -2.80 -18.39
C ARG A 457 -9.67 -2.05 -19.53
N LEU A 458 -8.89 -1.40 -20.37
CA LEU A 458 -9.38 -0.80 -21.59
C LEU A 458 -9.22 -1.78 -22.75
N ARG A 459 -10.26 -1.90 -23.56
CA ARG A 459 -10.25 -2.69 -24.80
C ARG A 459 -10.60 -1.78 -25.97
N VAL A 460 -9.83 -1.88 -27.04
CA VAL A 460 -10.19 -1.29 -28.33
C VAL A 460 -10.33 -2.42 -29.34
N ALA A 461 -11.52 -2.56 -29.93
CA ALA A 461 -11.86 -3.65 -30.84
C ALA A 461 -12.42 -3.12 -32.16
N LEU A 462 -12.10 -3.78 -33.27
CA LEU A 462 -12.68 -3.45 -34.58
C LEU A 462 -14.18 -3.77 -34.56
N ALA A 463 -15.02 -2.82 -34.98
CA ALA A 463 -16.48 -2.94 -34.90
C ALA A 463 -17.01 -4.06 -35.83
N SER A 464 -16.40 -4.25 -37.00
CA SER A 464 -16.76 -5.30 -37.96
C SER A 464 -16.29 -6.69 -37.56
N ASP A 465 -15.24 -6.80 -36.71
CA ASP A 465 -14.75 -8.06 -36.17
C ASP A 465 -14.18 -7.84 -34.77
N ARG A 466 -15.01 -8.10 -33.75
CA ARG A 466 -14.65 -7.90 -32.34
C ARG A 466 -13.55 -8.85 -31.84
N ASN A 467 -13.13 -9.84 -32.63
CA ASN A 467 -11.99 -10.69 -32.31
C ASN A 467 -10.64 -10.01 -32.59
N ILE A 468 -10.64 -8.94 -33.38
CA ILE A 468 -9.47 -8.08 -33.62
C ILE A 468 -9.49 -6.98 -32.55
N PHE A 469 -8.65 -7.11 -31.52
CA PHE A 469 -8.63 -6.16 -30.41
C PHE A 469 -7.27 -6.02 -29.73
N ALA A 470 -7.04 -4.86 -29.10
CA ALA A 470 -5.98 -4.66 -28.12
C ALA A 470 -6.59 -4.34 -26.75
N GLU A 471 -5.96 -4.85 -25.68
CA GLU A 471 -6.36 -4.61 -24.29
C GLU A 471 -5.15 -4.11 -23.50
N CYS A 472 -5.36 -3.11 -22.64
CA CYS A 472 -4.37 -2.63 -21.68
C CYS A 472 -5.03 -2.42 -20.31
N ASP A 473 -4.26 -2.67 -19.26
CA ASP A 473 -4.68 -2.39 -17.89
C ASP A 473 -4.21 -0.97 -17.51
N VAL A 474 -5.07 -0.21 -16.85
CA VAL A 474 -4.82 1.18 -16.44
C VAL A 474 -5.09 1.30 -14.94
N ASN A 475 -4.12 1.87 -14.22
CA ASN A 475 -4.24 2.08 -12.79
C ASN A 475 -4.93 3.43 -12.55
N LEU A 476 -5.99 3.44 -11.74
CA LEU A 476 -6.77 4.63 -11.42
C LEU A 476 -6.26 5.38 -10.17
N ASP A 477 -5.27 4.82 -9.48
CA ASP A 477 -4.74 5.28 -8.20
C ASP A 477 -3.34 5.90 -8.31
N GLY A 478 -2.68 5.75 -9.46
CA GLY A 478 -1.40 6.36 -9.73
C GLY A 478 -1.25 6.66 -11.20
N SER A 479 -0.51 7.74 -11.50
CA SER A 479 -0.18 8.10 -12.87
C SER A 479 0.69 7.01 -13.49
N ASN A 480 0.17 6.32 -14.48
CA ASN A 480 0.92 5.29 -15.21
C ASN A 480 0.69 5.40 -16.72
N SER A 481 1.57 4.77 -17.49
CA SER A 481 1.35 4.57 -18.91
C SER A 481 1.55 3.10 -19.26
N THR A 482 0.64 2.57 -20.06
CA THR A 482 0.70 1.20 -20.54
C THR A 482 0.55 1.18 -22.06
N GLU A 483 1.47 0.46 -22.70
CA GLU A 483 1.48 0.28 -24.15
C GLU A 483 1.27 -1.20 -24.48
N ARG A 484 0.37 -1.45 -25.43
CA ARG A 484 0.02 -2.79 -25.91
C ARG A 484 -0.13 -2.78 -27.42
N PHE A 485 0.40 -3.81 -28.05
CA PHE A 485 0.25 -4.04 -29.49
C PHE A 485 -0.33 -5.45 -29.70
N LYS A 486 -1.47 -5.54 -30.37
CA LYS A 486 -2.14 -6.81 -30.67
C LYS A 486 -3.03 -6.70 -31.89
N ASP A 487 -3.01 -7.70 -32.76
CA ASP A 487 -3.86 -7.83 -33.96
C ASP A 487 -3.83 -6.64 -34.92
N GLY A 488 -2.70 -5.93 -34.99
CA GLY A 488 -2.54 -4.72 -35.81
C GLY A 488 -3.06 -3.44 -35.15
N ILE A 489 -3.46 -3.51 -33.87
CA ILE A 489 -3.87 -2.36 -33.06
C ILE A 489 -2.78 -2.08 -32.02
N ARG A 490 -2.26 -0.85 -32.03
CA ARG A 490 -1.43 -0.27 -30.98
C ARG A 490 -2.30 0.59 -30.08
N LEU A 491 -2.24 0.31 -28.79
CA LEU A 491 -2.98 0.98 -27.74
C LEU A 491 -1.99 1.53 -26.72
N VAL A 492 -1.96 2.85 -26.57
CA VAL A 492 -1.24 3.53 -25.48
C VAL A 492 -2.26 4.18 -24.58
N ALA A 493 -2.33 3.73 -23.34
CA ALA A 493 -3.13 4.37 -22.31
C ALA A 493 -2.20 5.07 -21.31
N ALA A 494 -2.57 6.28 -20.90
CA ALA A 494 -1.94 6.98 -19.80
C ALA A 494 -3.01 7.44 -18.81
N SER A 495 -2.81 7.19 -17.53
CA SER A 495 -3.63 7.79 -16.47
C SER A 495 -2.90 8.96 -15.83
N TYR A 496 -3.67 9.97 -15.47
CA TYR A 496 -3.27 11.03 -14.56
C TYR A 496 -4.33 11.11 -13.47
N VAL A 497 -3.92 10.99 -12.22
CA VAL A 497 -4.82 11.06 -11.06
C VAL A 497 -4.65 12.41 -10.39
N ASP A 498 -5.72 13.19 -10.29
CA ASP A 498 -5.69 14.47 -9.60
C ASP A 498 -5.84 14.32 -8.07
N SER A 499 -5.79 15.45 -7.35
CA SER A 499 -5.94 15.49 -5.90
C SER A 499 -7.32 15.03 -5.41
N GLU A 500 -8.33 15.01 -6.28
CA GLU A 500 -9.67 14.50 -6.00
C GLU A 500 -9.83 13.01 -6.34
N ARG A 501 -8.72 12.33 -6.70
CA ARG A 501 -8.69 10.94 -7.19
C ARG A 501 -9.51 10.71 -8.46
N LYS A 502 -9.78 11.75 -9.24
CA LYS A 502 -10.37 11.60 -10.58
C LYS A 502 -9.24 11.26 -11.55
N ALA A 503 -9.32 10.07 -12.14
CA ALA A 503 -8.35 9.64 -13.13
C ALA A 503 -8.75 10.19 -14.51
N THR A 504 -7.88 10.99 -15.13
CA THR A 504 -7.97 11.31 -16.55
C THR A 504 -7.23 10.25 -17.33
N ILE A 505 -7.94 9.48 -18.15
CA ILE A 505 -7.36 8.49 -19.05
C ILE A 505 -7.20 9.11 -20.44
N SER A 506 -5.97 9.07 -20.94
CA SER A 506 -5.63 9.40 -22.31
C SER A 506 -5.33 8.13 -23.09
N LEU A 507 -6.04 7.93 -24.18
CA LEU A 507 -5.94 6.76 -25.03
C LEU A 507 -5.50 7.19 -26.43
N LEU A 508 -4.33 6.73 -26.86
CA LEU A 508 -3.88 6.83 -28.24
C LEU A 508 -4.01 5.47 -28.90
N VAL A 509 -4.76 5.44 -30.01
CA VAL A 509 -5.01 4.23 -30.80
C VAL A 509 -4.46 4.43 -32.19
N SER A 510 -3.59 3.52 -32.64
CA SER A 510 -3.15 3.46 -34.04
C SER A 510 -3.29 2.06 -34.57
N THR A 511 -3.63 1.89 -35.84
CA THR A 511 -3.83 0.57 -36.45
C THR A 511 -3.50 0.58 -37.94
N ASP A 512 -3.08 -0.57 -38.45
CA ASP A 512 -2.92 -0.83 -39.89
C ASP A 512 -4.24 -1.19 -40.60
N LYS A 513 -5.30 -1.45 -39.82
CA LYS A 513 -6.64 -1.82 -40.31
C LYS A 513 -7.59 -0.63 -40.18
N PRO A 514 -7.83 0.13 -41.27
CA PRO A 514 -8.77 1.24 -41.21
C PRO A 514 -10.19 0.71 -40.94
N GLY A 515 -10.97 1.43 -40.14
CA GLY A 515 -12.34 1.04 -39.84
C GLY A 515 -12.94 1.74 -38.64
N ALA A 516 -14.17 1.34 -38.31
CA ALA A 516 -14.83 1.72 -37.07
C ALA A 516 -14.36 0.79 -35.92
N TYR A 517 -14.10 1.37 -34.76
CA TYR A 517 -13.61 0.72 -33.56
C TYR A 517 -14.50 1.08 -32.37
N VAL A 518 -14.65 0.15 -31.45
CA VAL A 518 -15.34 0.37 -30.17
C VAL A 518 -14.30 0.41 -29.05
N VAL A 519 -14.38 1.42 -28.19
CA VAL A 519 -13.59 1.50 -26.96
C VAL A 519 -14.45 1.05 -25.80
N GLN A 520 -13.96 0.09 -25.03
CA GLN A 520 -14.67 -0.53 -23.93
C GLN A 520 -13.84 -0.45 -22.65
N VAL A 521 -14.50 -0.15 -21.54
CA VAL A 521 -13.97 -0.38 -20.19
C VAL A 521 -14.45 -1.76 -19.75
N ILE A 522 -13.50 -2.58 -19.30
CA ILE A 522 -13.72 -3.93 -18.82
C ILE A 522 -13.41 -3.98 -17.34
N HIS A 523 -14.42 -4.38 -16.59
CA HIS A 523 -14.29 -4.63 -15.17
C HIS A 523 -14.00 -6.12 -14.97
N ARG A 524 -12.83 -6.41 -14.41
CA ARG A 524 -12.39 -7.79 -14.20
C ARG A 524 -12.73 -8.22 -12.78
N ILE A 525 -13.76 -9.05 -12.63
CA ILE A 525 -14.00 -9.79 -11.39
C ILE A 525 -12.92 -10.88 -11.33
N ASP A 526 -11.93 -10.75 -10.46
CA ASP A 526 -11.01 -11.85 -10.16
C ASP A 526 -11.79 -12.92 -9.38
N PRO A 527 -11.98 -14.15 -9.92
CA PRO A 527 -12.73 -15.20 -9.23
C PRO A 527 -12.10 -15.63 -7.90
N ILE A 528 -10.81 -15.32 -7.69
CA ILE A 528 -10.04 -15.68 -6.50
C ILE A 528 -10.15 -14.58 -5.43
N VAL A 529 -10.43 -13.32 -5.83
CA VAL A 529 -10.74 -12.21 -4.92
C VAL A 529 -12.25 -12.09 -4.78
N ARG A 530 -12.90 -13.19 -4.35
CA ARG A 530 -14.27 -13.12 -3.82
C ARG A 530 -14.21 -12.50 -2.42
N SER A 531 -14.04 -11.18 -2.30
CA SER A 531 -14.55 -10.52 -1.10
C SER A 531 -16.06 -10.39 -1.32
N SER A 532 -16.84 -11.12 -0.53
CA SER A 532 -18.30 -11.13 -0.53
C SER A 532 -18.94 -9.77 -0.20
N PHE A 533 -18.15 -8.72 -0.04
CA PHE A 533 -18.59 -7.35 0.27
C PHE A 533 -18.66 -6.42 -0.94
N MET A 534 -18.03 -6.76 -2.07
CA MET A 534 -18.02 -5.89 -3.27
C MET A 534 -19.14 -6.21 -4.27
N VAL A 535 -19.91 -7.25 -4.00
CA VAL A 535 -21.00 -7.72 -4.87
C VAL A 535 -22.30 -7.06 -4.41
N GLY A 536 -22.78 -6.07 -5.17
CA GLY A 536 -24.06 -5.39 -4.90
C GLY A 536 -24.00 -4.19 -3.95
N ASN A 537 -22.83 -3.60 -3.71
CA ASN A 537 -22.74 -2.30 -3.04
C ASN A 537 -23.08 -1.19 -4.06
N PRO A 538 -24.19 -0.43 -3.88
CA PRO A 538 -24.58 0.64 -4.81
C PRO A 538 -23.58 1.81 -4.84
N ASP A 539 -22.66 1.90 -3.89
CA ASP A 539 -21.67 2.99 -3.80
C ASP A 539 -20.32 2.66 -4.48
N ILE A 540 -20.17 1.47 -5.07
CA ILE A 540 -18.92 1.03 -5.70
C ILE A 540 -19.15 0.88 -7.20
N GLY A 541 -18.55 1.79 -7.97
CA GLY A 541 -18.74 1.84 -9.41
C GLY A 541 -17.64 2.57 -10.13
N THR A 542 -18.00 3.09 -11.29
CA THR A 542 -17.14 3.98 -12.04
C THR A 542 -18.00 5.04 -12.67
N SER A 543 -17.81 6.29 -12.28
CA SER A 543 -18.51 7.41 -12.90
C SER A 543 -17.75 7.90 -14.13
N LEU A 544 -18.50 8.03 -15.23
CA LEU A 544 -18.05 8.66 -16.46
C LEU A 544 -18.73 10.02 -16.55
N PRO A 545 -17.98 11.14 -16.57
CA PRO A 545 -18.58 12.46 -16.74
C PRO A 545 -19.28 12.56 -18.11
N PRO A 546 -20.23 13.50 -18.25
CA PRO A 546 -20.95 13.68 -19.50
C PRO A 546 -19.94 13.89 -20.63
N GLN A 547 -20.06 13.08 -21.69
CA GLN A 547 -19.12 13.10 -22.79
C GLN A 547 -19.09 14.47 -23.45
N THR A 548 -18.01 15.23 -23.25
CA THR A 548 -17.63 16.28 -24.18
C THR A 548 -16.79 15.66 -25.26
N GLU A 549 -17.42 15.26 -26.37
CA GLU A 549 -16.71 14.85 -27.59
C GLU A 549 -15.80 16.01 -28.03
N ARG A 550 -14.50 15.94 -27.72
CA ARG A 550 -13.51 16.85 -28.30
C ARG A 550 -12.81 16.14 -29.43
N LYS A 551 -13.34 16.29 -30.65
CA LYS A 551 -12.62 15.91 -31.87
C LYS A 551 -11.40 16.81 -31.99
N SER A 552 -10.21 16.27 -31.70
CA SER A 552 -8.97 16.99 -31.99
C SER A 552 -8.72 16.96 -33.50
N SER A 553 -8.83 18.12 -34.14
CA SER A 553 -8.35 18.33 -35.50
C SER A 553 -6.83 18.15 -35.49
N ALA A 554 -6.30 17.15 -36.21
CA ALA A 554 -4.87 17.06 -36.45
C ALA A 554 -4.44 18.29 -37.27
N VAL A 555 -3.62 19.17 -36.70
CA VAL A 555 -3.02 20.29 -37.42
C VAL A 555 -1.80 19.75 -38.16
N ALA A 556 -1.88 19.68 -39.49
CA ALA A 556 -0.72 19.40 -40.32
C ALA A 556 0.17 20.65 -40.36
N LEU A 557 1.40 20.55 -39.86
CA LEU A 557 2.39 21.63 -40.00
C LEU A 557 3.06 21.52 -41.37
N ALA A 558 3.08 22.61 -42.13
CA ALA A 558 3.92 22.74 -43.32
C ALA A 558 5.38 22.98 -42.89
N ASP A 559 6.35 22.61 -43.74
CA ASP A 559 7.79 22.79 -43.45
C ASP A 559 8.11 24.25 -43.08
N GLY A 560 8.49 24.50 -41.82
CA GLY A 560 8.89 25.80 -41.28
C GLY A 560 8.71 25.94 -39.77
N ASP A 561 9.37 26.93 -39.17
CA ASP A 561 9.19 27.30 -37.75
C ASP A 561 7.73 27.70 -37.51
N THR A 562 7.01 26.90 -36.73
CA THR A 562 5.59 27.16 -36.44
C THR A 562 5.39 27.49 -34.97
N LEU A 563 4.79 28.65 -34.71
CA LEU A 563 4.33 29.07 -33.39
C LEU A 563 2.89 28.61 -33.19
N LEU A 564 2.66 27.64 -32.30
CA LEU A 564 1.32 27.25 -31.88
C LEU A 564 0.91 28.05 -30.65
N GLN A 565 -0.20 28.79 -30.79
CA GLN A 565 -0.83 29.51 -29.69
C GLN A 565 -2.09 28.75 -29.27
N ILE A 566 -2.06 28.13 -28.08
CA ILE A 566 -3.19 27.37 -27.54
C ILE A 566 -3.89 28.24 -26.49
N ALA A 567 -5.19 28.47 -26.67
CA ALA A 567 -6.00 29.26 -25.74
C ALA A 567 -6.12 28.58 -24.36
N PRO A 568 -6.18 29.34 -23.26
CA PRO A 568 -6.33 28.76 -21.92
C PRO A 568 -7.69 28.07 -21.76
N GLY A 569 -7.69 26.84 -21.26
CA GLY A 569 -8.89 26.10 -20.87
C GLY A 569 -8.50 24.87 -20.05
N ASP A 570 -9.34 24.49 -19.09
CA ASP A 570 -9.04 23.47 -18.08
C ASP A 570 -8.56 22.16 -18.71
N ASN A 571 -7.32 21.78 -18.38
CA ASN A 571 -6.63 20.54 -18.73
C ASN A 571 -6.71 20.15 -20.22
N LEU A 572 -6.01 20.90 -21.08
CA LEU A 572 -5.81 20.47 -22.46
C LEU A 572 -4.70 19.42 -22.56
N ILE A 573 -5.06 18.29 -23.16
CA ILE A 573 -4.13 17.33 -23.77
C ILE A 573 -4.20 17.55 -25.28
N SER A 574 -3.12 18.04 -25.87
CA SER A 574 -3.01 18.29 -27.30
C SER A 574 -2.09 17.26 -27.94
N VAL A 575 -2.55 16.54 -28.96
CA VAL A 575 -1.70 15.67 -29.77
C VAL A 575 -1.23 16.46 -30.99
N LEU A 576 0.07 16.73 -31.06
CA LEU A 576 0.71 17.40 -32.18
C LEU A 576 1.35 16.35 -33.09
N ARG A 577 0.87 16.24 -34.33
CA ARG A 577 1.53 15.42 -35.34
C ARG A 577 2.61 16.24 -36.05
N LEU A 578 3.87 15.86 -35.85
CA LEU A 578 5.03 16.43 -36.52
C LEU A 578 5.42 15.55 -37.70
N THR A 579 5.38 16.06 -38.93
CA THR A 579 5.92 15.35 -40.10
C THR A 579 7.31 15.90 -40.41
N ILE A 580 8.32 15.03 -40.51
CA ILE A 580 9.70 15.40 -40.84
C ILE A 580 10.16 14.54 -42.01
N GLY A 581 10.27 15.15 -43.19
CA GLY A 581 10.46 14.39 -44.43
C GLY A 581 9.27 13.47 -44.69
N SER A 582 9.53 12.17 -44.92
CA SER A 582 8.48 11.15 -45.12
C SER A 582 7.97 10.50 -43.82
N LYS A 583 8.48 10.90 -42.65
CA LYS A 583 8.16 10.28 -41.35
C LYS A 583 7.21 11.18 -40.55
N ALA A 584 6.24 10.59 -39.86
CA ALA A 584 5.33 11.30 -38.96
C ALA A 584 5.55 10.86 -37.50
N PHE A 585 5.52 11.82 -36.58
CA PHE A 585 5.68 11.67 -35.14
C PHE A 585 4.44 12.25 -34.45
N ASP A 586 3.95 11.60 -33.40
CA ASP A 586 2.84 12.12 -32.60
C ASP A 586 3.37 12.53 -31.22
N VAL A 587 3.27 13.81 -30.88
CA VAL A 587 3.72 14.41 -29.61
C VAL A 587 2.50 14.74 -28.77
N VAL A 588 2.39 14.13 -27.58
CA VAL A 588 1.28 14.39 -26.66
C VAL A 588 1.72 15.43 -25.63
N LEU A 589 1.10 16.62 -25.67
CA LEU A 589 1.32 17.70 -24.73
C LEU A 589 0.23 17.64 -23.66
N THR A 590 0.61 17.38 -22.41
CA THR A 590 -0.30 17.44 -21.26
C THR A 590 0.01 18.68 -20.43
N SER A 591 -0.92 19.63 -20.31
CA SER A 591 -0.78 20.70 -19.31
C SER A 591 -1.33 20.22 -17.97
N ALA A 592 -0.48 20.18 -16.94
CA ALA A 592 -0.94 20.09 -15.56
C ALA A 592 -0.77 21.48 -14.96
N VAL A 593 -1.87 22.23 -14.84
CA VAL A 593 -1.85 23.49 -14.10
C VAL A 593 -1.86 23.11 -12.62
N LYS A 594 -0.70 23.23 -11.95
CA LYS A 594 -0.68 23.28 -10.48
C LYS A 594 -1.12 24.68 -10.08
N THR A 595 -2.28 24.81 -9.45
CA THR A 595 -2.58 25.97 -8.61
C THR A 595 -1.69 25.85 -7.37
N TYR A 596 -0.71 26.74 -7.24
CA TYR A 596 0.00 26.93 -5.97
C TYR A 596 -0.86 27.86 -5.10
N ASP A 597 -1.18 27.42 -3.88
CA ASP A 597 -1.73 28.31 -2.86
C ASP A 597 -0.62 29.27 -2.41
N ASP A 598 -0.89 30.57 -2.53
CA ASP A 598 -0.07 31.66 -2.03
C ASP A 598 -0.11 31.66 -0.49
N ASP A 599 0.89 31.07 0.17
CA ASP A 599 1.25 31.42 1.56
C ASP A 599 2.65 30.89 1.90
N LEU A 600 3.65 31.73 1.67
CA LEU A 600 5.04 31.54 2.12
C LEU A 600 5.65 32.91 2.46
N GLU A 601 5.23 33.49 3.58
CA GLU A 601 5.96 34.57 4.24
C GLU A 601 6.71 34.03 5.48
N ASP A 602 7.94 34.54 5.64
CA ASP A 602 8.85 34.49 6.79
C ASP A 602 9.59 33.18 7.14
N HIS A 603 10.86 33.10 6.72
CA HIS A 603 12.02 33.23 7.61
C HIS A 603 13.35 33.11 6.84
N VAL A 604 14.12 34.22 6.80
CA VAL A 604 15.51 34.29 6.32
C VAL A 604 16.44 34.48 7.52
N ALA A 605 17.46 33.64 7.64
CA ALA A 605 18.63 33.88 8.50
C ALA A 605 19.93 33.51 7.78
N LEU A 606 20.64 34.57 7.34
CA LEU A 606 22.09 34.78 7.26
C LEU A 606 23.04 33.59 7.08
N ALA A 607 23.68 33.54 5.91
CA ALA A 607 25.13 33.34 5.79
C ALA A 607 25.68 34.20 4.64
N ALA A 608 26.71 34.99 4.95
CA ALA A 608 27.26 36.05 4.12
C ALA A 608 28.10 35.53 2.94
N GLY A 609 28.10 36.26 1.81
CA GLY A 609 29.19 36.14 0.84
C GLY A 609 28.93 36.62 -0.59
N TRP A 610 29.09 37.92 -0.83
CA TRP A 610 29.46 38.56 -2.11
C TRP A 610 28.44 38.60 -3.27
N GLY A 611 28.18 39.83 -3.75
CA GLY A 611 27.65 40.11 -5.09
C GLY A 611 26.31 40.86 -5.12
N LYS A 612 26.37 42.19 -5.26
CA LYS A 612 25.19 43.05 -5.51
C LYS A 612 24.43 42.60 -6.76
N LEU A 613 23.14 42.28 -6.61
CA LEU A 613 22.16 42.36 -7.70
C LEU A 613 21.05 43.34 -7.26
N HIS A 614 20.80 44.37 -8.08
CA HIS A 614 19.75 45.35 -7.83
C HIS A 614 18.38 44.70 -8.07
N TYR A 615 17.54 44.70 -7.03
CA TYR A 615 16.15 44.24 -7.13
C TYR A 615 15.25 45.41 -7.57
N VAL A 616 14.55 45.26 -8.70
CA VAL A 616 13.41 46.10 -9.08
C VAL A 616 12.15 45.36 -8.66
N ARG A 617 11.39 45.94 -7.74
CA ARG A 617 10.08 45.46 -7.28
C ARG A 617 9.06 45.57 -8.44
N PRO A 618 8.35 44.51 -8.86
CA PRO A 618 7.10 44.68 -9.57
C PRO A 618 5.98 44.83 -8.54
N ALA A 619 5.26 45.94 -8.62
CA ALA A 619 4.02 46.14 -7.89
C ALA A 619 2.92 45.21 -8.45
N ALA A 620 2.11 44.67 -7.54
CA ALA A 620 0.70 44.28 -7.68
C ALA A 620 0.27 43.34 -8.84
N SER A 621 -0.26 42.18 -8.45
CA SER A 621 -1.46 41.53 -9.00
C SER A 621 -1.67 41.56 -10.52
N HIS A 622 -0.97 40.69 -11.26
CA HIS A 622 -1.40 40.21 -12.58
C HIS A 622 -0.76 38.85 -12.89
N VAL A 623 -1.32 37.75 -12.36
CA VAL A 623 -1.09 36.44 -12.97
C VAL A 623 -1.94 36.40 -14.24
N LEU A 624 -1.27 36.76 -15.34
CA LEU A 624 -1.80 36.72 -16.70
C LEU A 624 -2.22 35.30 -17.08
N ASN A 625 -3.44 35.16 -17.61
CA ASN A 625 -3.85 34.13 -18.56
C ASN A 625 -2.87 34.11 -19.76
N ARG A 626 -1.72 33.44 -19.64
CA ARG A 626 -0.76 33.30 -20.74
C ARG A 626 -1.11 32.05 -21.54
N ALA A 627 -1.40 32.25 -22.82
CA ALA A 627 -1.52 31.16 -23.79
C ALA A 627 -0.24 30.31 -23.79
N LEU A 628 -0.39 28.97 -23.80
CA LEU A 628 0.74 28.06 -23.98
C LEU A 628 1.36 28.36 -25.34
N ARG A 629 2.64 28.74 -25.35
CA ARG A 629 3.43 28.87 -26.57
C ARG A 629 4.34 27.65 -26.67
N VAL A 630 4.14 26.87 -27.72
CA VAL A 630 5.05 25.80 -28.11
C VAL A 630 5.71 26.24 -29.40
N LEU A 631 7.02 26.46 -29.34
CA LEU A 631 7.83 26.75 -30.52
C LEU A 631 8.62 25.49 -30.86
N VAL A 632 8.33 24.91 -32.02
CA VAL A 632 9.05 23.75 -32.54
C VAL A 632 10.02 24.27 -33.59
N LYS A 633 11.32 24.21 -33.30
CA LYS A 633 12.38 24.53 -34.25
C LYS A 633 12.99 23.27 -34.81
N ARG A 634 13.19 23.25 -36.12
CA ARG A 634 13.93 22.20 -36.82
C ARG A 634 15.32 22.71 -37.17
N THR A 635 16.34 22.07 -36.62
CA THR A 635 17.71 22.15 -37.16
C THR A 635 18.06 20.79 -37.75
N ASP A 636 19.03 20.74 -38.67
CA ASP A 636 19.25 19.64 -39.62
C ASP A 636 19.08 18.21 -39.08
N ASN A 637 19.43 17.94 -37.81
CA ASN A 637 19.25 16.65 -37.13
C ASN A 637 18.64 16.74 -35.71
N THR A 638 17.99 17.85 -35.33
CA THR A 638 17.44 18.02 -33.97
C THR A 638 16.13 18.78 -34.00
N ILE A 639 15.14 18.26 -33.28
CA ILE A 639 13.90 18.96 -32.99
C ILE A 639 14.08 19.60 -31.63
N VAL A 640 13.94 20.92 -31.56
CA VAL A 640 13.89 21.65 -30.29
C VAL A 640 12.45 22.07 -30.03
N ILE A 641 11.87 21.54 -28.96
CA ILE A 641 10.55 21.95 -28.47
C ILE A 641 10.79 22.93 -27.33
N GLU A 642 10.55 24.21 -27.57
CA GLU A 642 10.55 25.25 -26.53
C GLU A 642 9.12 25.39 -26.00
N THR A 643 8.96 25.30 -24.68
CA THR A 643 7.64 25.43 -24.03
C THR A 643 7.73 26.22 -22.73
N THR A 644 6.62 26.82 -22.33
CA THR A 644 6.49 27.62 -21.10
C THR A 644 5.87 26.86 -19.92
N VAL A 645 5.77 25.52 -19.99
CA VAL A 645 5.24 24.68 -18.90
C VAL A 645 6.34 24.04 -18.05
N ASP A 646 6.04 23.87 -16.77
CA ASP A 646 6.92 23.26 -15.76
C ASP A 646 7.20 21.76 -16.00
N ARG A 647 6.39 21.08 -16.82
CA ARG A 647 6.59 19.68 -17.21
C ARG A 647 6.28 19.45 -18.69
N LEU A 648 7.21 18.78 -19.38
CA LEU A 648 7.06 18.32 -20.76
C LEU A 648 7.30 16.80 -20.79
N THR A 649 6.36 16.04 -21.34
CA THR A 649 6.52 14.60 -21.56
C THR A 649 6.63 14.35 -23.07
N ILE A 650 7.73 13.76 -23.52
CA ILE A 650 7.95 13.42 -24.93
C ILE A 650 7.95 11.90 -25.07
N ALA A 651 7.03 11.35 -25.86
CA ALA A 651 7.02 9.93 -26.23
C ALA A 651 7.61 9.76 -27.63
N GLN A 652 8.71 9.01 -27.77
CA GLN A 652 9.33 8.71 -29.06
C GLN A 652 8.67 7.49 -29.71
N VAL A 653 8.43 7.55 -31.02
CA VAL A 653 7.92 6.42 -31.83
C VAL A 653 8.96 6.05 -32.88
N GLY A 654 9.59 4.87 -32.74
CA GLY A 654 10.47 4.26 -33.75
C GLY A 654 11.94 4.13 -33.31
N SER A 655 12.62 3.08 -33.79
CA SER A 655 13.90 2.61 -33.25
C SER A 655 15.16 3.04 -34.02
N ASN A 656 15.10 3.93 -35.01
CA ASN A 656 16.28 4.41 -35.74
C ASN A 656 16.09 5.87 -36.24
N GLU A 657 16.97 6.80 -35.78
CA GLU A 657 17.10 8.26 -36.08
C GLU A 657 16.14 9.25 -35.35
N PRO A 658 16.39 10.59 -35.33
CA PRO A 658 17.54 11.40 -34.90
C PRO A 658 17.46 11.81 -33.39
N LYS A 659 18.48 12.48 -32.83
CA LYS A 659 18.50 12.90 -31.40
C LYS A 659 17.46 13.99 -31.12
N ILE A 660 16.60 13.78 -30.13
CA ILE A 660 15.64 14.79 -29.65
C ILE A 660 16.27 15.55 -28.48
N GLY A 661 16.40 16.88 -28.59
CA GLY A 661 16.81 17.75 -27.49
C GLY A 661 15.62 18.57 -27.01
N ALA A 662 15.37 18.62 -25.70
CA ALA A 662 14.36 19.52 -25.14
C ALA A 662 15.06 20.76 -24.57
N ALA A 663 14.50 21.95 -24.81
CA ALA A 663 14.98 23.17 -24.16
C ALA A 663 13.86 23.75 -23.31
N VAL A 664 14.06 23.79 -21.98
CA VAL A 664 13.11 24.42 -21.07
C VAL A 664 13.58 25.84 -20.81
N LEU A 665 12.70 26.82 -21.04
CA LEU A 665 12.92 28.20 -20.65
C LEU A 665 12.53 28.35 -19.19
N ASN A 666 13.48 28.73 -18.34
CA ASN A 666 13.18 29.03 -16.95
C ASN A 666 12.27 30.27 -16.92
N PRO A 667 11.02 30.17 -16.41
CA PRO A 667 10.06 31.26 -16.45
C PRO A 667 10.45 32.44 -15.56
N TYR A 668 11.36 32.23 -14.60
CA TYR A 668 11.83 33.24 -13.66
C TYR A 668 13.11 33.94 -14.11
N THR A 669 14.02 33.23 -14.79
CA THR A 669 15.33 33.78 -15.19
C THR A 669 15.44 34.08 -16.69
N GLY A 670 14.57 33.51 -17.52
CA GLY A 670 14.67 33.60 -18.99
C GLY A 670 15.82 32.78 -19.60
N GLU A 671 16.55 32.02 -18.78
CA GLU A 671 17.65 31.19 -19.25
C GLU A 671 17.14 29.94 -19.96
N ARG A 672 17.89 29.52 -21.00
CA ARG A 672 17.65 28.30 -21.75
C ARG A 672 18.37 27.14 -21.08
N ILE A 673 17.62 26.13 -20.65
CA ILE A 673 18.18 24.88 -20.15
C ILE A 673 18.05 23.82 -21.25
N LEU A 674 19.17 23.46 -21.86
CA LEU A 674 19.24 22.39 -22.85
C LEU A 674 19.33 21.04 -22.12
N VAL A 675 18.36 20.17 -22.37
CA VAL A 675 18.31 18.79 -21.86
C VAL A 675 18.52 17.85 -23.05
N GLU A 676 19.68 17.21 -23.10
CA GLU A 676 19.96 16.17 -24.10
C GLU A 676 19.26 14.87 -23.65
N VAL A 677 18.30 14.37 -24.43
CA VAL A 677 17.63 13.09 -24.12
C VAL A 677 18.55 11.97 -24.62
N ALA A 678 19.25 11.31 -23.70
CA ALA A 678 20.10 10.16 -24.04
C ALA A 678 19.24 9.02 -24.63
N ASN A 679 19.77 8.34 -25.66
CA ASN A 679 19.16 7.19 -26.32
C ASN A 679 18.89 6.04 -25.33
N SER A 680 17.74 6.09 -24.66
CA SER A 680 17.19 4.98 -23.90
C SER A 680 15.68 5.02 -24.09
N VAL A 681 15.09 3.90 -24.48
CA VAL A 681 13.63 3.77 -24.65
C VAL A 681 13.00 3.84 -23.25
N GLY A 682 12.58 5.04 -22.85
CA GLY A 682 11.92 5.31 -21.58
C GLY A 682 11.55 6.79 -21.45
N LEU A 683 10.33 7.05 -20.99
CA LEU A 683 9.85 8.39 -20.64
C LEU A 683 10.74 8.97 -19.52
N SER A 684 11.44 10.08 -19.78
CA SER A 684 12.08 10.87 -18.74
C SER A 684 11.11 11.97 -18.26
N SER A 685 10.79 11.95 -16.97
CA SER A 685 10.14 13.08 -16.29
C SER A 685 11.21 13.97 -15.69
N VAL A 686 11.23 15.26 -16.03
CA VAL A 686 12.09 16.24 -15.36
C VAL A 686 11.33 16.77 -14.13
N GLY A 687 11.89 16.54 -12.95
CA GLY A 687 11.39 16.98 -11.64
C GLY A 687 12.55 17.34 -10.73
N GLU A 688 12.29 18.28 -9.81
CA GLU A 688 13.23 19.00 -8.96
C GLU A 688 14.37 18.18 -8.34
N GLY A 689 15.59 18.74 -8.39
CA GLY A 689 16.74 18.28 -7.62
C GLY A 689 18.00 18.05 -8.46
N TYR A 690 18.78 19.10 -8.73
CA TYR A 690 20.18 18.96 -9.15
C TYR A 690 21.10 19.53 -8.07
N SER A 691 21.86 18.65 -7.41
CA SER A 691 23.12 19.06 -6.79
C SER A 691 24.18 19.14 -7.88
N ALA A 692 24.80 20.29 -8.06
CA ALA A 692 25.95 20.45 -8.94
C ALA A 692 27.12 19.59 -8.42
N ALA A 693 27.65 18.72 -9.27
CA ALA A 693 29.01 18.21 -9.13
C ALA A 693 29.93 19.10 -9.98
N TYR A 694 31.04 19.55 -9.40
CA TYR A 694 32.17 20.11 -10.13
C TYR A 694 32.88 19.01 -10.93
#